data_AF-A0A2Z3DGG3-F1
#
_entry.id   AF-A0A2Z3DGG3-F1
#
_cell.length_a   1.000
_cell.length_b   1.000
_cell.length_c   1.000
_cell.angle_alpha   90.00
_cell.angle_beta   90.00
_cell.angle_gamma   90.00
#
_symmetry.space_group_name_H-M   'P 1'
#
loop_
_entity.id
_entity.type
_entity.pdbx_description
1 polymer ?
#
loop_
_entity_poly.entity_id
_entity_poly.type
_entity_poly.pdbx_seq_one_letter_code
_entity_poly.pdbx_strand_id
1 'polypeptide(L)'
;MFKRKFNKLRKDPILFFKDAYWNFRLKKQRNEKTSYGTYQYCIICPTFNVDEYIDDFFQSIKNQTLDFTKHIHVIFVDDGSTDLSAKKIEKFKQKYPRNVTYLYKTNGGLSSARNYGLDYLEDNNIYFDYVTFTDPDDILDKDFFKSLDNFFIKNKNCKIASSNLIYFYEHNNTFRDIHPLRFRYVKTHTVQNDFGNDLLLSAATSIYNLQFLYNLGVRFDENVKPSFEDCKFNSQLLIVSPDVQVGFVKEARYLYRQRENNTSLMNNSWKKVGLFTNVPKNGVLNILELANKTLGYVPIHIQRVALFHCIGYYRRLVNADYHVNFLTIQERQIFKDFLKEIFKFIDVDTIIKCEFSNLDRKTKVGILGLYKGQALPIHYTYVNYIDKERKEFCISYFSFNTDDTIKVTLDDLNIEITEEKFILNDFMGDKFSIERRFLFKYEDTNQNLAISINNRKVNLTCFTKGYTGGAVITELISSMNKNIIYPNLKDTWILMDRKDRGDDNAEHFYRYLQKKHPEQNIFYAISKNCSDWKRLERDGFNLLDYGSSYFSRELKNCTYIVSSHLFIWNHLVSKGLLSLASKKKIWLQHGVICNNNANVVNTKHVDFMVTSTKPEYNSIAANFTDYNLLPSQVLLSGLPRHDSLIKKSKVVKKEKIILVMPTWRTWLNQDNISDSEYLRNWVELLSSEKLNSLLNKYGYKIVFAPHQELNKYSHLFVENQYISIWNPSNNESMQELFLKSSCMITDYSSVAFEMGFLNKCVFYYQFDQSEFYSKHYKKGYFDFYNDGFGPVAEQKVDLLKQLESYLKSPQQMEKKYTSRMDVFAYKDGRSCERIYQRIMNHK
;
A
#
# COMPACT_ATOMS: atom_id res chain seq x y z
N MET A 1 -24.74 14.50 -3.79
CA MET A 1 -24.33 14.84 -2.40
C MET A 1 -25.16 14.13 -1.32
N PHE A 2 -26.50 14.14 -1.40
CA PHE A 2 -27.42 13.51 -0.41
C PHE A 2 -27.20 12.02 -0.18
N LYS A 3 -27.02 11.23 -1.24
CA LYS A 3 -26.82 9.77 -1.17
C LYS A 3 -25.54 9.37 -0.40
N ARG A 4 -24.49 10.20 -0.46
CA ARG A 4 -23.22 10.00 0.29
C ARG A 4 -23.39 10.33 1.78
N LYS A 5 -24.08 11.43 2.11
CA LYS A 5 -24.39 11.82 3.50
C LYS A 5 -25.24 10.76 4.19
N PHE A 6 -26.27 10.25 3.50
CA PHE A 6 -27.13 9.19 4.01
C PHE A 6 -26.38 7.86 4.23
N ASN A 7 -25.51 7.48 3.29
CA ASN A 7 -24.64 6.30 3.45
C ASN A 7 -23.63 6.45 4.60
N LYS A 8 -23.13 7.67 4.87
CA LYS A 8 -22.22 7.95 5.98
C LYS A 8 -22.96 7.87 7.33
N LEU A 9 -24.14 8.47 7.45
CA LEU A 9 -25.02 8.34 8.62
C LEU A 9 -25.32 6.87 8.95
N ARG A 10 -25.52 6.02 7.92
CA ARG A 10 -25.82 4.59 8.12
C ARG A 10 -24.61 3.75 8.52
N LYS A 11 -23.40 4.11 8.08
CA LYS A 11 -22.18 3.31 8.30
C LYS A 11 -21.40 3.74 9.53
N ASP A 12 -21.37 5.04 9.82
CA ASP A 12 -20.68 5.61 10.97
C ASP A 12 -21.44 6.87 11.43
N PRO A 13 -22.51 6.68 12.23
CA PRO A 13 -23.37 7.76 12.70
C PRO A 13 -22.57 8.80 13.51
N ILE A 14 -21.60 8.33 14.30
CA ILE A 14 -20.74 9.19 15.13
C ILE A 14 -19.91 10.10 14.23
N LEU A 15 -19.25 9.56 13.22
CA LEU A 15 -18.48 10.36 12.25
C LEU A 15 -19.38 11.29 11.43
N PHE A 16 -20.60 10.90 11.09
CA PHE A 16 -21.57 11.77 10.42
C PHE A 16 -21.95 12.98 11.27
N PHE A 17 -22.33 12.76 12.53
CA PHE A 17 -22.68 13.84 13.45
C PHE A 17 -21.46 14.70 13.82
N LYS A 18 -20.27 14.11 13.90
CA LYS A 18 -19.00 14.83 14.10
C LYS A 18 -18.68 15.74 12.91
N ASP A 19 -18.78 15.24 11.68
CA ASP A 19 -18.62 16.04 10.46
C ASP A 19 -19.68 17.13 10.31
N ALA A 20 -20.94 16.81 10.63
CA ALA A 20 -22.04 17.77 10.59
C ALA A 20 -21.83 18.87 11.64
N TYR A 21 -21.37 18.51 12.85
CA TYR A 21 -20.98 19.44 13.90
C TYR A 21 -19.80 20.32 13.45
N TRP A 22 -18.77 19.77 12.82
CA TRP A 22 -17.63 20.54 12.29
C TRP A 22 -18.03 21.52 11.20
N ASN A 23 -18.78 21.04 10.19
CA ASN A 23 -19.30 21.89 9.13
C ASN A 23 -20.23 22.98 9.66
N PHE A 24 -21.01 22.68 10.70
CA PHE A 24 -21.89 23.65 11.36
C PHE A 24 -21.11 24.68 12.20
N ARG A 25 -20.08 24.25 12.94
CA ARG A 25 -19.27 25.14 13.79
C ARG A 25 -18.40 26.11 12.96
N LEU A 26 -17.87 25.66 11.82
CA LEU A 26 -17.13 26.50 10.89
C LEU A 26 -18.03 27.44 10.07
N LYS A 27 -19.25 27.00 9.71
CA LYS A 27 -20.22 27.86 8.98
C LYS A 27 -20.96 28.85 9.88
N LYS A 28 -21.12 28.57 11.18
CA LYS A 28 -21.75 29.48 12.14
C LYS A 28 -20.70 30.38 12.78
N GLN A 29 -20.04 31.20 11.97
CA GLN A 29 -19.28 32.36 12.43
C GLN A 29 -20.27 33.43 12.91
N ARG A 30 -20.71 33.35 14.17
CA ARG A 30 -21.17 34.54 14.87
C ARG A 30 -19.91 35.30 15.29
N ASN A 31 -19.88 36.61 15.06
CA ASN A 31 -18.86 37.52 15.59
C ASN A 31 -18.95 37.50 17.13
N GLU A 32 -18.27 36.54 17.76
CA GLU A 32 -17.99 36.58 19.20
C GLU A 32 -17.06 37.77 19.48
N LYS A 33 -17.21 38.43 20.63
CA LYS A 33 -16.33 39.54 21.02
C LYS A 33 -14.90 39.01 21.15
N THR A 34 -13.96 39.67 20.47
CA THR A 34 -12.52 39.39 20.62
C THR A 34 -12.11 39.64 22.07
N SER A 35 -11.30 38.74 22.63
CA SER A 35 -10.75 38.91 23.99
C SER A 35 -9.34 39.50 23.92
N TYR A 36 -9.05 40.44 24.82
CA TYR A 36 -7.69 40.85 25.15
C TYR A 36 -7.08 39.76 26.03
N GLY A 37 -6.18 38.94 25.48
CA GLY A 37 -5.49 37.89 26.26
C GLY A 37 -4.36 38.48 27.10
N THR A 38 -3.45 37.62 27.56
CA THR A 38 -2.32 38.04 28.41
C THR A 38 -1.03 38.16 27.60
N TYR A 39 -0.75 37.19 26.73
CA TYR A 39 0.56 37.05 26.09
C TYR A 39 0.60 37.57 24.65
N GLN A 40 1.82 37.85 24.18
CA GLN A 40 2.16 38.18 22.81
C GLN A 40 2.72 36.95 22.07
N TYR A 41 2.18 36.67 20.90
CA TYR A 41 2.55 35.54 20.05
C TYR A 41 3.17 36.02 18.74
N CYS A 42 4.28 35.39 18.34
CA CYS A 42 4.91 35.56 17.05
C CYS A 42 4.83 34.27 16.23
N ILE A 43 4.40 34.37 14.99
CA ILE A 43 4.42 33.28 14.02
C ILE A 43 5.56 33.55 13.05
N ILE A 44 6.58 32.70 13.01
CA ILE A 44 7.60 32.72 11.97
C ILE A 44 7.16 31.75 10.87
N CYS A 45 6.78 32.28 9.73
CA CYS A 45 6.11 31.55 8.66
C CYS A 45 7.04 31.41 7.44
N PRO A 46 7.71 30.26 7.27
CA PRO A 46 8.55 30.03 6.09
C PRO A 46 7.66 29.89 4.84
N THR A 47 7.91 30.73 3.84
CA THR A 47 7.04 30.89 2.66
C THR A 47 7.83 30.55 1.40
N PHE A 48 7.32 29.60 0.60
CA PHE A 48 7.87 29.31 -0.72
C PHE A 48 6.78 28.78 -1.65
N ASN A 49 6.37 29.58 -2.64
CA ASN A 49 5.38 29.24 -3.66
C ASN A 49 4.05 28.67 -3.08
N VAL A 50 3.34 29.48 -2.30
CA VAL A 50 2.09 29.13 -1.59
C VAL A 50 0.89 30.01 -1.98
N ASP A 51 0.94 30.64 -3.16
CA ASP A 51 -0.09 31.56 -3.65
C ASP A 51 -1.52 31.00 -3.54
N GLU A 52 -1.69 29.71 -3.85
CA GLU A 52 -2.97 29.01 -3.82
C GLU A 52 -3.60 28.92 -2.41
N TYR A 53 -2.77 28.87 -1.35
CA TYR A 53 -3.23 28.51 0.00
C TYR A 53 -3.17 29.67 0.99
N ILE A 54 -2.32 30.65 0.74
CA ILE A 54 -1.95 31.68 1.72
C ILE A 54 -3.13 32.57 2.16
N ASP A 55 -4.16 32.74 1.32
CA ASP A 55 -5.34 33.52 1.67
C ASP A 55 -6.16 32.87 2.80
N ASP A 56 -6.29 31.53 2.80
CA ASP A 56 -6.95 30.79 3.88
C ASP A 56 -6.16 30.94 5.18
N PHE A 57 -4.83 30.89 5.09
CA PHE A 57 -3.95 31.10 6.23
C PHE A 57 -4.12 32.50 6.81
N PHE A 58 -4.12 33.56 5.98
CA PHE A 58 -4.40 34.94 6.41
C PHE A 58 -5.73 35.08 7.14
N GLN A 59 -6.80 34.45 6.63
CA GLN A 59 -8.10 34.47 7.31
C GLN A 59 -8.04 33.74 8.65
N SER A 60 -7.31 32.63 8.73
CA SER A 60 -7.21 31.82 9.95
C SER A 60 -6.52 32.56 11.10
N ILE A 61 -5.45 33.32 10.82
CA ILE A 61 -4.72 34.11 11.83
C ILE A 61 -5.48 35.38 12.21
N LYS A 62 -6.14 36.02 11.24
CA LYS A 62 -6.87 37.29 11.47
C LYS A 62 -8.15 37.05 12.28
N ASN A 63 -8.87 35.97 12.00
CA ASN A 63 -10.19 35.70 12.58
C ASN A 63 -10.11 34.87 13.88
N GLN A 64 -9.00 35.00 14.62
CA GLN A 64 -8.85 34.40 15.94
C GLN A 64 -9.77 35.07 16.98
N THR A 65 -10.19 34.32 17.99
CA THR A 65 -10.95 34.87 19.12
C THR A 65 -10.07 35.71 20.07
N LEU A 66 -8.76 35.45 20.06
CA LEU A 66 -7.76 36.35 20.62
C LEU A 66 -7.52 37.52 19.65
N ASP A 67 -7.48 38.76 20.16
CA ASP A 67 -7.33 39.95 19.31
C ASP A 67 -6.01 39.92 18.51
N PHE A 68 -6.15 39.76 17.19
CA PHE A 68 -5.02 39.71 16.25
C PHE A 68 -4.14 40.96 16.34
N THR A 69 -4.75 42.15 16.36
CA THR A 69 -4.01 43.42 16.30
C THR A 69 -3.17 43.68 17.54
N LYS A 70 -3.57 43.12 18.68
CA LYS A 70 -2.88 43.34 19.96
C LYS A 70 -2.01 42.19 20.43
N HIS A 71 -2.23 40.95 19.98
CA HIS A 71 -1.57 39.78 20.55
C HIS A 71 -0.85 38.89 19.53
N ILE A 72 -1.08 39.07 18.23
CA ILE A 72 -0.56 38.15 17.21
C ILE A 72 0.28 38.93 16.19
N HIS A 73 1.51 38.49 16.03
CA HIS A 73 2.47 39.02 15.06
C HIS A 73 2.90 37.88 14.15
N VAL A 74 3.14 38.19 12.87
CA VAL A 74 3.52 37.21 11.86
C VAL A 74 4.70 37.74 11.05
N ILE A 75 5.75 36.95 10.98
CA ILE A 75 6.94 37.18 10.16
C ILE A 75 6.88 36.19 9.01
N PHE A 76 6.54 36.66 7.82
CA PHE A 76 6.67 35.87 6.60
C PHE A 76 8.12 35.94 6.12
N VAL A 77 8.79 34.79 6.08
CA VAL A 77 10.13 34.64 5.51
C VAL A 77 9.99 34.00 4.15
N ASP A 78 10.01 34.80 3.10
CA ASP A 78 9.96 34.35 1.71
C ASP A 78 11.34 33.80 1.29
N ASP A 79 11.38 32.48 1.08
CA ASP A 79 12.56 31.70 0.73
C ASP A 79 12.74 31.60 -0.81
N GLY A 80 12.48 32.71 -1.51
CA GLY A 80 12.69 32.85 -2.95
C GLY A 80 11.49 32.46 -3.82
N SER A 81 10.26 32.78 -3.41
CA SER A 81 9.05 32.51 -4.19
C SER A 81 9.07 33.18 -5.57
N THR A 82 8.54 32.46 -6.57
CA THR A 82 8.41 32.92 -7.96
C THR A 82 6.95 33.10 -8.39
N ASP A 83 6.00 32.77 -7.53
CA ASP A 83 4.56 32.96 -7.74
C ASP A 83 4.05 34.29 -7.13
N LEU A 84 2.73 34.44 -6.94
CA LEU A 84 2.14 35.66 -6.40
C LEU A 84 2.16 35.75 -4.86
N SER A 85 2.83 34.82 -4.15
CA SER A 85 2.89 34.80 -2.67
C SER A 85 3.38 36.13 -2.10
N ALA A 86 4.53 36.62 -2.57
CA ALA A 86 5.13 37.88 -2.12
C ALA A 86 4.16 39.07 -2.27
N LYS A 87 3.48 39.16 -3.43
CA LYS A 87 2.51 40.22 -3.72
C LYS A 87 1.30 40.17 -2.78
N LYS A 88 0.83 38.97 -2.43
CA LYS A 88 -0.28 38.80 -1.47
C LYS A 88 0.15 39.18 -0.06
N ILE A 89 1.35 38.79 0.37
CA ILE A 89 1.89 39.14 1.69
C ILE A 89 2.06 40.65 1.82
N GLU A 90 2.62 41.34 0.82
CA GLU A 90 2.79 42.79 0.84
C GLU A 90 1.44 43.52 0.98
N LYS A 91 0.39 43.07 0.29
CA LYS A 91 -0.96 43.61 0.47
C LYS A 91 -1.50 43.38 1.88
N PHE A 92 -1.24 42.21 2.47
CA PHE A 92 -1.65 41.91 3.85
C PHE A 92 -0.90 42.79 4.86
N LYS A 93 0.39 43.01 4.64
CA LYS A 93 1.25 43.92 5.42
C LYS A 93 0.77 45.36 5.36
N GLN A 94 0.39 45.87 4.19
CA GLN A 94 -0.19 47.22 4.07
C GLN A 94 -1.45 47.41 4.92
N LYS A 95 -2.24 46.34 5.09
CA LYS A 95 -3.46 46.37 5.92
C LYS A 95 -3.18 46.26 7.42
N TYR A 96 -2.11 45.55 7.82
CA TYR A 96 -1.73 45.34 9.21
C TYR A 96 -0.23 45.58 9.45
N PRO A 97 0.26 46.82 9.24
CA PRO A 97 1.70 47.11 9.20
C PRO A 97 2.41 46.93 10.55
N ARG A 98 1.66 46.87 11.67
CA ARG A 98 2.20 46.59 13.01
C ARG A 98 2.30 45.10 13.33
N ASN A 99 1.51 44.26 12.67
CA ASN A 99 1.40 42.83 12.98
C ASN A 99 2.14 41.95 11.97
N VAL A 100 2.46 42.48 10.79
CA VAL A 100 2.99 41.69 9.69
C VAL A 100 4.35 42.22 9.26
N THR A 101 5.37 41.37 9.39
CA THR A 101 6.70 41.59 8.85
C THR A 101 6.90 40.69 7.63
N TYR A 102 7.48 41.26 6.58
CA TYR A 102 7.87 40.52 5.39
C TYR A 102 9.38 40.58 5.24
N LEU A 103 10.00 39.41 5.12
CA LEU A 103 11.43 39.23 4.95
C LEU A 103 11.66 38.39 3.70
N TYR A 104 12.63 38.78 2.87
CA TYR A 104 13.02 38.01 1.68
C TYR A 104 14.44 37.48 1.85
N LYS A 105 14.67 36.23 1.44
CA LYS A 105 16.00 35.63 1.33
C LYS A 105 16.09 34.73 0.09
N THR A 106 17.32 34.45 -0.33
CA THR A 106 17.57 33.41 -1.33
C THR A 106 17.21 32.03 -0.78
N ASN A 107 16.70 31.15 -1.65
CA ASN A 107 16.20 29.82 -1.25
C ASN A 107 17.27 28.99 -0.52
N GLY A 108 17.00 28.65 0.74
CA GLY A 108 17.83 27.76 1.57
C GLY A 108 17.09 26.55 2.12
N GLY A 109 15.77 26.50 1.94
CA GLY A 109 14.84 25.52 2.49
C GLY A 109 14.24 25.92 3.84
N LEU A 110 13.29 25.10 4.30
CA LEU A 110 12.44 25.35 5.48
C LEU A 110 13.23 25.73 6.75
N SER A 111 14.24 24.94 7.12
CA SER A 111 15.09 25.21 8.29
C SER A 111 15.78 26.57 8.20
N SER A 112 16.30 26.92 7.02
CA SER A 112 17.01 28.18 6.77
C SER A 112 16.07 29.38 6.93
N ALA A 113 14.85 29.28 6.41
CA ALA A 113 13.84 30.34 6.57
C ALA A 113 13.39 30.52 8.04
N ARG A 114 13.23 29.43 8.80
CA ARG A 114 12.90 29.50 10.23
C ARG A 114 14.03 30.10 11.07
N ASN A 115 15.28 29.71 10.80
CA ASN A 115 16.46 30.30 11.44
C ASN A 115 16.56 31.80 11.11
N TYR A 116 16.40 32.20 9.85
CA TYR A 116 16.43 33.60 9.44
C TYR A 116 15.38 34.46 10.17
N GLY A 117 14.18 33.91 10.41
CA GLY A 117 13.17 34.59 11.21
C GLY A 117 13.55 34.74 12.70
N LEU A 118 14.22 33.74 13.28
CA LEU A 118 14.74 33.83 14.65
C LEU A 118 15.88 34.84 14.76
N ASP A 119 16.82 34.80 13.83
CA ASP A 119 17.96 35.71 13.79
C ASP A 119 17.48 37.15 13.60
N TYR A 120 16.46 37.38 12.74
CA TYR A 120 15.83 38.70 12.62
C TYR A 120 15.27 39.22 13.95
N LEU A 121 14.58 38.38 14.72
CA LEU A 121 14.04 38.80 16.02
C LEU A 121 15.16 39.10 17.02
N GLU A 122 16.21 38.28 17.06
CA GLU A 122 17.35 38.43 17.96
C GLU A 122 18.19 39.67 17.62
N ASP A 123 18.61 39.81 16.36
CA ASP A 123 19.45 40.90 15.87
C ASP A 123 18.77 42.28 16.04
N ASN A 124 17.45 42.33 15.94
CA ASN A 124 16.66 43.56 16.09
C ASN A 124 16.13 43.77 17.52
N ASN A 125 16.51 42.92 18.49
CA ASN A 125 16.04 42.98 19.88
C ASN A 125 14.50 43.01 20.00
N ILE A 126 13.82 42.21 19.17
CA ILE A 126 12.37 42.10 19.15
C ILE A 126 11.95 40.95 20.07
N TYR A 127 11.14 41.28 21.09
CA TYR A 127 10.68 40.33 22.09
C TYR A 127 9.17 40.12 22.04
N PHE A 128 8.79 38.85 21.99
CA PHE A 128 7.43 38.34 22.21
C PHE A 128 7.47 37.27 23.30
N ASP A 129 6.34 36.99 23.95
CA ASP A 129 6.31 35.97 25.00
C ASP A 129 6.51 34.56 24.43
N TYR A 130 5.89 34.30 23.27
CA TYR A 130 5.89 33.00 22.63
C TYR A 130 6.08 33.08 21.11
N VAL A 131 6.73 32.07 20.53
CA VAL A 131 6.95 31.91 19.09
C VAL A 131 6.48 30.54 18.60
N THR A 132 6.01 30.47 17.35
CA THR A 132 5.63 29.23 16.66
C THR A 132 6.00 29.29 15.17
N PHE A 133 6.09 28.14 14.51
CA PHE A 133 6.61 28.02 13.13
C PHE A 133 5.58 27.44 12.16
N THR A 134 4.36 27.96 12.16
CA THR A 134 3.25 27.42 11.37
C THR A 134 3.49 27.57 9.87
N ASP A 135 3.06 26.57 9.09
CA ASP A 135 3.24 26.58 7.65
C ASP A 135 2.11 27.39 6.95
N PRO A 136 2.41 28.21 5.92
CA PRO A 136 1.45 29.14 5.31
C PRO A 136 0.40 28.47 4.41
N ASP A 137 0.49 27.16 4.21
CA ASP A 137 -0.50 26.36 3.47
C ASP A 137 -1.50 25.63 4.39
N ASP A 138 -1.35 25.74 5.71
CA ASP A 138 -2.25 25.16 6.70
C ASP A 138 -3.25 26.18 7.25
N ILE A 139 -4.11 25.76 8.18
CA ILE A 139 -5.14 26.62 8.80
C ILE A 139 -5.07 26.47 10.32
N LEU A 140 -5.17 27.58 11.07
CA LEU A 140 -5.33 27.56 12.52
C LEU A 140 -6.81 27.63 12.90
N ASP A 141 -7.27 26.78 13.83
CA ASP A 141 -8.64 26.87 14.37
C ASP A 141 -8.87 28.22 15.06
N LYS A 142 -10.11 28.72 15.07
CA LYS A 142 -10.44 30.08 15.54
C LYS A 142 -10.01 30.36 16.99
N ASP A 143 -9.93 29.32 17.82
CA ASP A 143 -9.61 29.40 19.24
C ASP A 143 -8.16 28.96 19.52
N PHE A 144 -7.32 28.81 18.49
CA PHE A 144 -5.95 28.29 18.59
C PHE A 144 -5.13 29.08 19.61
N PHE A 145 -4.95 30.39 19.39
CA PHE A 145 -4.16 31.23 20.31
C PHE A 145 -4.87 31.47 21.63
N LYS A 146 -6.20 31.56 21.65
CA LYS A 146 -6.93 31.74 22.91
C LYS A 146 -6.80 30.52 23.83
N SER A 147 -6.79 29.32 23.26
CA SER A 147 -6.58 28.08 24.01
C SER A 147 -5.17 28.01 24.59
N LEU A 148 -4.16 28.46 23.85
CA LEU A 148 -2.77 28.56 24.31
C LEU A 148 -2.61 29.61 25.41
N ASP A 149 -3.20 30.80 25.25
CA ASP A 149 -3.18 31.87 26.24
C ASP A 149 -3.77 31.39 27.58
N ASN A 150 -4.95 30.78 27.53
CA ASN A 150 -5.59 30.19 28.70
C ASN A 150 -4.74 29.08 29.34
N PHE A 151 -4.01 28.30 28.52
CA PHE A 151 -3.14 27.22 29.00
C PHE A 151 -1.92 27.80 29.73
N PHE A 152 -1.20 28.75 29.14
CA PHE A 152 0.01 29.33 29.74
C PHE A 152 -0.29 30.18 30.99
N ILE A 153 -1.44 30.87 31.03
CA ILE A 153 -1.88 31.59 32.25
C ILE A 153 -1.99 30.62 33.44
N LYS A 154 -2.51 29.41 33.19
CA LYS A 154 -2.68 28.36 34.21
C LYS A 154 -1.39 27.60 34.51
N ASN A 155 -0.48 27.51 33.55
CA ASN A 155 0.74 26.72 33.61
C ASN A 155 1.98 27.58 33.36
N LYS A 156 2.24 28.57 34.23
CA LYS A 156 3.32 29.57 34.06
C LYS A 156 4.73 28.97 33.95
N ASN A 157 4.91 27.75 34.45
CA ASN A 157 6.19 27.03 34.40
C ASN A 157 6.43 26.31 33.05
N CYS A 158 5.40 26.13 32.22
CA CYS A 158 5.55 25.56 30.89
C CYS A 158 6.27 26.52 29.96
N LYS A 159 7.37 26.06 29.36
CA LYS A 159 8.12 26.82 28.33
C LYS A 159 7.80 26.37 26.92
N ILE A 160 7.19 25.19 26.76
CA ILE A 160 6.79 24.65 25.47
C ILE A 160 5.35 24.15 25.57
N ALA A 161 4.55 24.37 24.52
CA ALA A 161 3.25 23.74 24.34
C ALA A 161 3.13 23.16 22.92
N SER A 162 2.40 22.07 22.78
CA SER A 162 2.10 21.42 21.50
C SER A 162 0.59 21.38 21.27
N SER A 163 0.19 21.69 20.05
CA SER A 163 -1.21 21.77 19.61
C SER A 163 -1.67 20.50 18.88
N ASN A 164 -2.97 20.25 18.92
CA ASN A 164 -3.59 19.08 18.32
C ASN A 164 -3.68 19.19 16.79
N LEU A 165 -2.95 18.32 16.08
CA LEU A 165 -2.96 18.25 14.62
C LEU A 165 -4.20 17.49 14.11
N ILE A 166 -4.99 18.13 13.26
CA ILE A 166 -6.18 17.57 12.62
C ILE A 166 -6.00 17.66 11.11
N TYR A 167 -6.18 16.55 10.38
CA TYR A 167 -6.06 16.55 8.93
C TYR A 167 -7.28 17.19 8.28
N PHE A 168 -7.05 18.15 7.37
CA PHE A 168 -8.04 18.77 6.49
C PHE A 168 -7.87 18.26 5.06
N TYR A 169 -8.88 17.57 4.53
CA TYR A 169 -8.88 17.03 3.16
C TYR A 169 -9.66 17.94 2.22
N GLU A 170 -8.97 18.58 1.28
CA GLU A 170 -9.56 19.56 0.36
C GLU A 170 -10.65 18.96 -0.54
N HIS A 171 -10.35 17.81 -1.17
CA HIS A 171 -11.22 17.18 -2.18
C HIS A 171 -12.66 16.91 -1.75
N ASN A 172 -12.91 16.83 -0.45
CA ASN A 172 -14.24 16.61 0.10
C ASN A 172 -14.57 17.57 1.23
N ASN A 173 -13.70 18.53 1.53
CA ASN A 173 -13.82 19.47 2.63
C ASN A 173 -14.13 18.77 3.97
N THR A 174 -13.33 17.75 4.34
CA THR A 174 -13.52 16.99 5.59
C THR A 174 -12.32 17.05 6.53
N PHE A 175 -12.61 17.05 7.83
CA PHE A 175 -11.62 17.04 8.89
C PHE A 175 -11.54 15.66 9.54
N ARG A 176 -10.33 15.15 9.77
CA ARG A 176 -10.13 13.86 10.42
C ARG A 176 -8.98 13.91 11.41
N ASP A 177 -9.29 13.56 12.65
CA ASP A 177 -8.31 13.29 13.69
C ASP A 177 -7.89 11.81 13.60
N ILE A 178 -6.87 11.56 12.78
CA ILE A 178 -6.35 10.22 12.47
C ILE A 178 -4.84 10.12 12.69
N HIS A 179 -4.23 11.11 13.35
CA HIS A 179 -2.81 11.06 13.65
C HIS A 179 -2.48 9.81 14.50
N PRO A 180 -1.36 9.10 14.22
CA PRO A 180 -1.00 7.89 14.96
C PRO A 180 -0.85 8.11 16.48
N LEU A 181 -0.44 9.32 16.87
CA LEU A 181 -0.25 9.77 18.25
C LEU A 181 -1.41 10.63 18.79
N ARG A 182 -2.61 10.59 18.19
CA ARG A 182 -3.75 11.41 18.64
C ARG A 182 -4.17 11.20 20.10
N PHE A 183 -3.78 10.08 20.71
CA PHE A 183 -4.06 9.80 22.13
C PHE A 183 -3.48 10.86 23.07
N ARG A 184 -2.41 11.57 22.66
CA ARG A 184 -1.81 12.69 23.41
C ARG A 184 -2.75 13.90 23.58
N TYR A 185 -3.85 13.95 22.82
CA TYR A 185 -4.87 15.00 22.91
C TYR A 185 -6.23 14.49 23.37
N VAL A 186 -6.28 13.38 24.13
CA VAL A 186 -7.50 12.98 24.85
C VAL A 186 -7.93 14.05 25.85
N LYS A 187 -6.96 14.67 26.53
CA LYS A 187 -7.13 15.81 27.45
C LYS A 187 -5.91 16.72 27.40
N THR A 188 -6.09 17.98 27.76
CA THR A 188 -4.97 18.90 27.99
C THR A 188 -4.23 18.53 29.27
N HIS A 189 -2.90 18.45 29.19
CA HIS A 189 -2.04 18.07 30.31
C HIS A 189 -0.59 18.54 30.09
N THR A 190 0.24 18.39 31.11
CA THR A 190 1.68 18.71 31.08
C THR A 190 2.52 17.48 31.38
N VAL A 191 3.70 17.41 30.79
CA VAL A 191 4.72 16.38 31.06
C VAL A 191 6.06 17.04 31.35
N GLN A 192 6.91 16.34 32.10
CA GLN A 192 8.25 16.76 32.49
C GLN A 192 9.05 15.50 32.84
N ASN A 193 10.32 15.42 32.43
CA ASN A 193 11.24 14.29 32.66
C ASN A 193 10.85 12.96 32.00
N ASP A 194 9.66 12.44 32.27
CA ASP A 194 9.07 11.28 31.60
C ASP A 194 7.86 11.71 30.76
N PHE A 195 8.02 11.66 29.44
CA PHE A 195 6.97 12.01 28.48
C PHE A 195 6.07 10.82 28.18
N GLY A 196 6.39 9.61 28.66
CA GLY A 196 5.67 8.40 28.26
C GLY A 196 5.57 8.32 26.74
N ASN A 197 4.35 8.31 26.22
CA ASN A 197 4.07 8.23 24.78
C ASN A 197 3.78 9.61 24.13
N ASP A 198 3.84 10.69 24.90
CA ASP A 198 3.56 12.06 24.45
C ASP A 198 4.77 12.66 23.73
N LEU A 199 5.02 12.23 22.49
CA LEU A 199 6.18 12.69 21.72
C LEU A 199 5.97 14.10 21.16
N LEU A 200 6.97 14.97 21.30
CA LEU A 200 7.01 16.30 20.69
C LEU A 200 7.73 16.25 19.33
N LEU A 201 6.98 16.16 18.24
CA LEU A 201 7.54 15.88 16.90
C LEU A 201 7.69 17.13 16.01
N SER A 202 6.62 17.92 15.85
CA SER A 202 6.59 19.00 14.85
C SER A 202 6.74 20.38 15.48
N ALA A 203 7.59 21.21 14.89
CA ALA A 203 7.75 22.61 15.25
C ALA A 203 6.57 23.48 14.79
N ALA A 204 5.95 23.14 13.66
CA ALA A 204 4.74 23.82 13.17
C ALA A 204 3.56 23.72 14.15
N THR A 205 3.46 22.61 14.88
CA THR A 205 2.42 22.41 15.90
C THR A 205 2.83 22.86 17.30
N SER A 206 4.05 23.37 17.48
CA SER A 206 4.64 23.67 18.78
C SER A 206 4.82 25.18 18.98
N ILE A 207 4.73 25.59 20.25
CA ILE A 207 4.76 26.96 20.70
C ILE A 207 5.78 27.05 21.83
N TYR A 208 6.72 27.96 21.71
CA TYR A 208 7.90 28.03 22.56
C TYR A 208 7.97 29.39 23.21
N ASN A 209 8.33 29.45 24.50
CA ASN A 209 8.68 30.71 25.12
C ASN A 209 9.95 31.26 24.45
N LEU A 210 9.88 32.48 23.91
CA LEU A 210 10.94 33.00 23.06
C LEU A 210 12.25 33.23 23.83
N GLN A 211 12.16 33.81 25.04
CA GLN A 211 13.33 34.01 25.90
C GLN A 211 14.01 32.68 26.27
N PHE A 212 13.22 31.64 26.54
CA PHE A 212 13.75 30.31 26.77
C PHE A 212 14.52 29.76 25.56
N LEU A 213 14.01 29.94 24.33
CA LEU A 213 14.74 29.54 23.13
C LEU A 213 16.06 30.30 22.96
N TYR A 214 16.07 31.61 23.16
CA TYR A 214 17.29 32.42 23.07
C TYR A 214 18.34 31.99 24.09
N ASN A 215 17.94 31.78 25.34
CA ASN A 215 18.86 31.35 26.39
C ASN A 215 19.54 30.01 26.06
N LEU A 216 18.88 29.14 25.29
CA LEU A 216 19.43 27.84 24.89
C LEU A 216 20.24 27.89 23.59
N GLY A 217 20.07 28.92 22.75
CA GLY A 217 20.79 29.07 21.48
C GLY A 217 20.53 27.95 20.45
N VAL A 218 19.45 27.17 20.60
CA VAL A 218 19.15 26.06 19.68
C VAL A 218 18.59 26.60 18.36
N ARG A 219 19.06 26.05 17.23
CA ARG A 219 18.64 26.37 15.86
C ARG A 219 18.25 25.13 15.08
N PHE A 220 17.48 25.29 14.01
CA PHE A 220 17.17 24.19 13.09
C PHE A 220 18.43 23.78 12.31
N ASP A 221 18.71 22.49 12.23
CA ASP A 221 19.81 21.99 11.41
C ASP A 221 19.41 21.93 9.94
N GLU A 222 20.06 22.74 9.10
CA GLU A 222 19.81 22.83 7.67
C GLU A 222 20.32 21.61 6.88
N ASN A 223 21.14 20.76 7.50
CA ASN A 223 21.67 19.53 6.91
C ASN A 223 20.73 18.32 7.07
N VAL A 224 19.68 18.44 7.89
CA VAL A 224 18.66 17.40 8.06
C VAL A 224 17.58 17.60 7.00
N LYS A 225 17.80 17.01 5.83
CA LYS A 225 16.91 17.05 4.67
C LYS A 225 16.71 15.64 4.12
N PRO A 226 15.52 15.27 3.62
CA PRO A 226 14.37 16.14 3.35
C PRO A 226 13.31 16.24 4.46
N SER A 227 13.55 15.66 5.63
CA SER A 227 12.60 15.63 6.76
C SER A 227 13.34 15.37 8.09
N PHE A 228 12.63 15.46 9.22
CA PHE A 228 13.10 15.19 10.60
C PHE A 228 13.79 16.38 11.29
N GLU A 229 13.96 17.50 10.60
CA GLU A 229 14.47 18.77 11.13
C GLU A 229 13.65 19.27 12.34
N ASP A 230 12.31 19.18 12.28
CA ASP A 230 11.43 19.53 13.39
C ASP A 230 11.65 18.64 14.61
N CYS A 231 11.71 17.32 14.38
CA CYS A 231 11.92 16.34 15.44
C CYS A 231 13.28 16.56 16.09
N LYS A 232 14.30 16.88 15.30
CA LYS A 232 15.65 17.18 15.79
C LYS A 232 15.64 18.45 16.64
N PHE A 233 15.06 19.54 16.14
CA PHE A 233 14.97 20.80 16.88
C PHE A 233 14.29 20.61 18.26
N ASN A 234 13.14 19.95 18.28
CA ASN A 234 12.43 19.63 19.53
C ASN A 234 13.25 18.73 20.47
N SER A 235 13.88 17.68 19.92
CA SER A 235 14.71 16.77 20.72
C SER A 235 15.91 17.49 21.33
N GLN A 236 16.56 18.39 20.58
CA GLN A 236 17.68 19.18 21.08
C GLN A 236 17.27 20.03 22.28
N LEU A 237 16.12 20.71 22.21
CA LEU A 237 15.58 21.49 23.33
C LEU A 237 15.36 20.64 24.58
N LEU A 238 14.78 19.44 24.43
CA LEU A 238 14.54 18.52 25.54
C LEU A 238 15.83 17.90 26.09
N ILE A 239 16.87 17.76 25.26
CA ILE A 239 18.18 17.23 25.70
C ILE A 239 18.96 18.27 26.49
N VAL A 240 18.99 19.53 26.05
CA VAL A 240 19.73 20.60 26.74
C VAL A 240 18.95 21.16 27.94
N SER A 241 17.65 20.92 28.01
CA SER A 241 16.79 21.33 29.13
C SER A 241 15.85 20.17 29.52
N PRO A 242 16.38 19.09 30.14
CA PRO A 242 15.61 17.88 30.45
C PRO A 242 14.43 18.13 31.39
N ASP A 243 14.59 19.06 32.33
CA ASP A 243 13.55 19.44 33.30
C ASP A 243 12.50 20.41 32.73
N VAL A 244 12.52 20.71 31.42
CA VAL A 244 11.52 21.62 30.85
C VAL A 244 10.12 20.99 30.89
N GLN A 245 9.15 21.75 31.39
CA GLN A 245 7.75 21.34 31.38
C GLN A 245 7.12 21.64 30.00
N VAL A 246 6.49 20.62 29.41
CA VAL A 246 5.83 20.69 28.10
C VAL A 246 4.34 20.44 28.22
N GLY A 247 3.53 21.30 27.63
CA GLY A 247 2.08 21.17 27.54
C GLY A 247 1.61 20.47 26.28
N PHE A 248 0.63 19.57 26.37
CA PHE A 248 -0.13 19.07 25.22
C PHE A 248 -1.54 19.64 25.30
N VAL A 249 -1.87 20.59 24.41
CA VAL A 249 -3.09 21.41 24.48
C VAL A 249 -4.11 20.92 23.45
N LYS A 250 -5.12 20.17 23.91
CA LYS A 250 -6.16 19.57 23.07
C LYS A 250 -7.01 20.60 22.33
N GLU A 251 -7.33 21.71 23.00
CA GLU A 251 -8.22 22.74 22.47
C GLU A 251 -7.54 23.60 21.41
N ALA A 252 -6.21 23.75 21.46
CA ALA A 252 -5.44 24.40 20.41
C ALA A 252 -5.31 23.43 19.22
N ARG A 253 -5.97 23.73 18.11
CA ARG A 253 -6.08 22.82 16.96
C ARG A 253 -5.41 23.38 15.71
N TYR A 254 -4.43 22.66 15.22
CA TYR A 254 -3.70 22.93 13.99
C TYR A 254 -4.30 22.08 12.86
N LEU A 255 -4.84 22.72 11.82
CA LEU A 255 -5.54 22.03 10.73
C LEU A 255 -4.56 21.84 9.55
N TYR A 256 -3.98 20.64 9.47
CA TYR A 256 -2.99 20.26 8.47
C TYR A 256 -3.65 19.91 7.13
N ARG A 257 -3.36 20.66 6.08
CA ARG A 257 -3.96 20.54 4.75
C ARG A 257 -3.36 19.39 3.94
N GLN A 258 -4.22 18.49 3.48
CA GLN A 258 -3.90 17.44 2.51
C GLN A 258 -4.33 17.88 1.12
N ARG A 259 -3.35 18.35 0.34
CA ARG A 259 -3.51 18.87 -1.03
C ARG A 259 -4.01 17.80 -2.01
N GLU A 260 -4.88 18.15 -2.95
CA GLU A 260 -5.39 17.20 -3.96
C GLU A 260 -4.28 16.57 -4.83
N ASN A 261 -3.25 17.36 -5.14
CA ASN A 261 -2.18 16.95 -6.07
C ASN A 261 -1.08 16.11 -5.40
N ASN A 262 -1.21 15.76 -4.11
CA ASN A 262 -0.21 15.00 -3.33
C ASN A 262 1.23 15.56 -3.37
N THR A 263 1.42 16.83 -3.72
CA THR A 263 2.73 17.48 -3.92
C THR A 263 3.48 17.86 -2.64
N SER A 264 3.03 17.40 -1.47
CA SER A 264 3.67 17.75 -0.19
C SER A 264 5.12 17.29 -0.13
N LEU A 265 5.97 18.07 0.55
CA LEU A 265 7.39 17.73 0.75
C LEU A 265 7.56 16.34 1.38
N MET A 266 6.66 15.97 2.29
CA MET A 266 6.66 14.67 2.96
C MET A 266 6.32 13.50 2.04
N ASN A 267 5.49 13.67 1.01
CA ASN A 267 5.23 12.60 0.04
C ASN A 267 6.42 12.38 -0.90
N ASN A 268 7.11 13.47 -1.26
CA ASN A 268 8.27 13.42 -2.16
C ASN A 268 9.57 12.99 -1.45
N SER A 269 9.65 13.06 -0.12
CA SER A 269 10.84 12.70 0.65
C SER A 269 11.28 11.25 0.43
N TRP A 270 10.32 10.33 0.26
CA TRP A 270 10.55 8.89 0.07
C TRP A 270 11.31 8.53 -1.21
N LYS A 271 11.41 9.47 -2.16
CA LYS A 271 12.16 9.29 -3.42
C LYS A 271 13.55 9.94 -3.38
N LYS A 272 13.94 10.54 -2.25
CA LYS A 272 15.21 11.28 -2.11
C LYS A 272 16.23 10.43 -1.37
N VAL A 273 17.44 10.32 -1.91
CA VAL A 273 18.58 9.62 -1.28
C VAL A 273 18.82 10.11 0.15
N GLY A 274 18.73 11.43 0.38
CA GLY A 274 18.94 12.05 1.69
C GLY A 274 18.06 11.51 2.82
N LEU A 275 16.87 10.96 2.52
CA LEU A 275 16.03 10.31 3.52
C LEU A 275 16.70 9.05 4.10
N PHE A 276 17.54 8.36 3.34
CA PHE A 276 18.20 7.11 3.73
C PHE A 276 19.66 7.34 4.18
N THR A 277 20.23 8.51 3.90
CA THR A 277 21.62 8.85 4.25
C THR A 277 21.68 9.98 5.28
N ASN A 278 21.28 11.20 4.89
CA ASN A 278 21.40 12.39 5.73
C ASN A 278 20.48 12.36 6.94
N VAL A 279 19.23 11.92 6.80
CA VAL A 279 18.25 11.90 7.91
C VAL A 279 18.64 10.91 9.02
N PRO A 280 19.00 9.63 8.74
CA PRO A 280 19.45 8.72 9.77
C PRO A 280 20.73 9.19 10.45
N LYS A 281 21.69 9.76 9.68
CA LYS A 281 22.98 10.23 10.19
C LYS A 281 22.86 11.53 11.01
N ASN A 282 22.47 12.61 10.33
CA ASN A 282 22.49 13.97 10.90
C ASN A 282 21.24 14.26 11.74
N GLY A 283 20.18 13.47 11.57
CA GLY A 283 18.94 13.57 12.34
C GLY A 283 18.91 12.58 13.50
N VAL A 284 18.51 11.34 13.20
CA VAL A 284 18.13 10.35 14.21
C VAL A 284 19.30 9.91 15.07
N LEU A 285 20.42 9.50 14.47
CA LEU A 285 21.62 9.09 15.20
C LEU A 285 22.19 10.26 16.00
N ASN A 286 22.22 11.45 15.40
CA ASN A 286 22.75 12.64 16.05
C ASN A 286 22.00 13.02 17.34
N ILE A 287 20.67 12.94 17.40
CA ILE A 287 19.94 13.24 18.64
C ILE A 287 20.21 12.21 19.74
N LEU A 288 20.47 10.95 19.38
CA LEU A 288 20.80 9.89 20.33
C LEU A 288 22.21 10.07 20.89
N GLU A 289 23.18 10.35 20.02
CA GLU A 289 24.56 10.67 20.40
C GLU A 289 24.63 11.94 21.26
N LEU A 290 23.88 12.97 20.88
CA LEU A 290 23.81 14.23 21.64
C LEU A 290 23.23 13.99 23.03
N ALA A 291 22.13 13.24 23.15
CA ALA A 291 21.54 12.88 24.44
C ALA A 291 22.56 12.14 25.31
N ASN A 292 23.18 11.09 24.77
CA ASN A 292 24.17 10.29 25.48
C ASN A 292 25.37 11.13 25.94
N LYS A 293 25.87 12.04 25.08
CA LYS A 293 26.99 12.93 25.40
C LYS A 293 26.62 13.97 26.46
N THR A 294 25.41 14.53 26.41
CA THR A 294 24.99 15.64 27.27
C THR A 294 24.50 15.16 28.64
N LEU A 295 23.77 14.04 28.67
CA LEU A 295 23.09 13.53 29.86
C LEU A 295 23.77 12.28 30.45
N GLY A 296 24.72 11.66 29.73
CA GLY A 296 25.33 10.39 30.11
C GLY A 296 24.47 9.16 29.79
N TYR A 297 23.25 9.36 29.30
CA TYR A 297 22.32 8.32 28.85
C TYR A 297 21.35 8.90 27.82
N VAL A 298 20.57 8.05 27.14
CA VAL A 298 19.52 8.49 26.20
C VAL A 298 18.15 8.38 26.88
N PRO A 299 17.44 9.49 27.16
CA PRO A 299 16.11 9.45 27.76
C PRO A 299 15.11 8.65 26.92
N ILE A 300 14.21 7.92 27.59
CA ILE A 300 13.25 7.01 26.93
C ILE A 300 12.41 7.71 25.86
N HIS A 301 12.04 8.97 26.07
CA HIS A 301 11.24 9.73 25.11
C HIS A 301 12.04 10.08 23.84
N ILE A 302 13.36 10.32 23.94
CA ILE A 302 14.25 10.50 22.78
C ILE A 302 14.44 9.18 22.03
N GLN A 303 14.64 8.07 22.75
CA GLN A 303 14.65 6.73 22.14
C GLN A 303 13.35 6.45 21.37
N ARG A 304 12.21 6.84 21.95
CA ARG A 304 10.87 6.68 21.34
C ARG A 304 10.66 7.57 20.12
N VAL A 305 11.20 8.78 20.08
CA VAL A 305 11.21 9.63 18.87
C VAL A 305 11.99 8.95 17.74
N ALA A 306 13.20 8.44 18.04
CA ALA A 306 14.00 7.69 17.06
C ALA A 306 13.27 6.42 16.57
N LEU A 307 12.71 5.65 17.49
CA LEU A 307 11.92 4.45 17.17
C LEU A 307 10.70 4.78 16.31
N PHE A 308 9.94 5.84 16.64
CA PHE A 308 8.77 6.29 15.88
C PHE A 308 9.12 6.62 14.43
N HIS A 309 10.25 7.29 14.20
CA HIS A 309 10.75 7.58 12.86
C HIS A 309 11.15 6.31 12.10
N CYS A 310 11.94 5.43 12.73
CA CYS A 310 12.41 4.19 12.11
C CYS A 310 11.27 3.23 11.73
N ILE A 311 10.16 3.23 12.47
CA ILE A 311 8.95 2.45 12.12
C ILE A 311 8.45 2.79 10.71
N GLY A 312 8.59 4.05 10.27
CA GLY A 312 8.22 4.46 8.91
C GLY A 312 8.95 3.65 7.84
N TYR A 313 10.25 3.40 8.02
CA TYR A 313 11.05 2.59 7.10
C TYR A 313 10.57 1.15 7.02
N TYR A 314 10.38 0.49 8.16
CA TYR A 314 9.94 -0.92 8.17
C TYR A 314 8.56 -1.09 7.56
N ARG A 315 7.62 -0.19 7.85
CA ARG A 315 6.28 -0.23 7.25
C ARG A 315 6.29 -0.08 5.73
N ARG A 316 7.27 0.65 5.19
CA ARG A 316 7.37 0.93 3.76
C ARG A 316 8.18 -0.11 3.01
N LEU A 317 9.21 -0.68 3.64
CA LEU A 317 10.25 -1.46 2.96
C LEU A 317 10.23 -2.95 3.27
N VAL A 318 9.60 -3.40 4.36
CA VAL A 318 9.48 -4.84 4.62
C VAL A 318 8.66 -5.50 3.51
N ASN A 319 9.25 -6.50 2.85
CA ASN A 319 8.77 -7.17 1.63
C ASN A 319 8.61 -6.24 0.41
N ALA A 320 9.13 -5.01 0.47
CA ALA A 320 8.91 -3.98 -0.53
C ALA A 320 10.15 -3.09 -0.75
N ASP A 321 11.34 -3.71 -0.75
CA ASP A 321 12.63 -3.08 -1.00
C ASP A 321 12.73 -2.45 -2.41
N TYR A 322 11.88 -2.87 -3.36
CA TYR A 322 11.77 -2.24 -4.67
C TYR A 322 11.44 -0.73 -4.62
N HIS A 323 10.86 -0.25 -3.51
CA HIS A 323 10.65 1.19 -3.29
C HIS A 323 11.95 2.00 -3.17
N VAL A 324 13.08 1.35 -2.95
CA VAL A 324 14.41 1.96 -2.87
C VAL A 324 15.36 1.47 -3.98
N ASN A 325 14.83 0.99 -5.11
CA ASN A 325 15.64 0.61 -6.29
C ASN A 325 16.44 1.76 -6.90
N PHE A 326 16.10 3.01 -6.59
CA PHE A 326 16.88 4.18 -6.98
C PHE A 326 18.16 4.37 -6.14
N LEU A 327 18.30 3.66 -5.00
CA LEU A 327 19.52 3.67 -4.20
C LEU A 327 20.54 2.68 -4.78
N THR A 328 21.81 3.10 -4.81
CA THR A 328 22.95 2.23 -5.10
C THR A 328 23.14 1.18 -4.01
N ILE A 329 23.87 0.10 -4.31
CA ILE A 329 24.22 -0.95 -3.34
C ILE A 329 24.94 -0.34 -2.12
N GLN A 330 25.84 0.61 -2.35
CA GLN A 330 26.58 1.30 -1.29
C GLN A 330 25.65 2.14 -0.39
N GLU A 331 24.73 2.91 -0.97
CA GLU A 331 23.77 3.72 -0.20
C GLU A 331 22.82 2.85 0.62
N ARG A 332 22.37 1.71 0.07
CA ARG A 332 21.58 0.72 0.82
C ARG A 332 22.35 0.18 2.02
N GLN A 333 23.63 -0.14 1.84
CA GLN A 333 24.47 -0.63 2.92
C GLN A 333 24.69 0.43 4.01
N ILE A 334 25.01 1.67 3.61
CA ILE A 334 25.14 2.82 4.52
C ILE A 334 23.88 3.02 5.34
N PHE A 335 22.70 2.96 4.71
CA PHE A 335 21.42 3.09 5.41
C PHE A 335 21.23 1.99 6.47
N LYS A 336 21.51 0.73 6.12
CA LYS A 336 21.44 -0.41 7.04
C LYS A 336 22.40 -0.24 8.22
N ASP A 337 23.59 0.29 7.97
CA ASP A 337 24.59 0.51 9.01
C ASP A 337 24.18 1.65 9.95
N PHE A 338 23.59 2.75 9.45
CA PHE A 338 22.99 3.76 10.32
C PHE A 338 21.86 3.21 11.19
N LEU A 339 21.00 2.34 10.65
CA LEU A 339 19.97 1.69 11.47
C LEU A 339 20.60 0.86 12.58
N LYS A 340 21.66 0.08 12.30
CA LYS A 340 22.37 -0.68 13.34
C LYS A 340 22.92 0.24 14.43
N GLU A 341 23.56 1.35 14.08
CA GLU A 341 24.08 2.33 15.05
C GLU A 341 22.95 2.97 15.88
N ILE A 342 21.86 3.41 15.23
CA ILE A 342 20.68 3.97 15.91
C ILE A 342 20.14 2.98 16.95
N PHE A 343 20.00 1.71 16.58
CA PHE A 343 19.47 0.70 17.48
C PHE A 343 20.43 0.31 18.60
N LYS A 344 21.70 0.72 18.62
CA LYS A 344 22.55 0.57 19.81
C LYS A 344 22.06 1.42 20.99
N PHE A 345 21.47 2.59 20.70
CA PHE A 345 20.99 3.55 21.70
C PHE A 345 19.53 3.34 22.14
N ILE A 346 18.79 2.44 21.48
CA ILE A 346 17.39 2.15 21.83
C ILE A 346 17.32 0.88 22.65
N ASP A 347 16.80 0.96 23.86
CA ASP A 347 16.71 -0.18 24.77
C ASP A 347 15.71 -1.24 24.29
N VAL A 348 15.99 -2.50 24.63
CA VAL A 348 15.09 -3.64 24.36
C VAL A 348 13.72 -3.37 24.99
N ASP A 349 13.71 -2.92 26.24
CA ASP A 349 12.49 -2.59 26.98
C ASP A 349 11.68 -1.47 26.30
N THR A 350 12.35 -0.48 25.72
CA THR A 350 11.70 0.58 24.92
C THR A 350 10.98 -0.02 23.72
N ILE A 351 11.59 -0.96 23.00
CA ILE A 351 10.97 -1.62 21.83
C ILE A 351 9.78 -2.50 22.26
N ILE A 352 9.93 -3.28 23.33
CA ILE A 352 8.91 -4.22 23.81
C ILE A 352 7.68 -3.47 24.35
N LYS A 353 7.89 -2.48 25.24
CA LYS A 353 6.83 -1.78 25.97
C LYS A 353 6.17 -0.65 25.17
N CYS A 354 6.77 -0.23 24.05
CA CYS A 354 6.18 0.82 23.23
C CYS A 354 4.89 0.38 22.53
N GLU A 355 3.82 1.17 22.65
CA GLU A 355 2.48 0.84 22.16
C GLU A 355 2.01 1.78 21.02
N PHE A 356 2.92 2.19 20.14
CA PHE A 356 2.52 2.94 18.96
C PHE A 356 1.62 2.09 18.06
N SER A 357 0.50 2.68 17.62
CA SER A 357 -0.45 2.04 16.70
C SER A 357 0.17 1.52 15.41
N ASN A 358 1.34 2.05 15.04
CA ASN A 358 2.10 1.71 13.85
C ASN A 358 3.24 0.68 14.10
N LEU A 359 3.49 0.28 15.35
CA LEU A 359 4.51 -0.71 15.73
C LEU A 359 3.84 -2.07 15.98
N ASP A 360 3.65 -2.83 14.91
CA ASP A 360 3.04 -4.17 15.02
C ASP A 360 4.03 -5.22 15.59
N ARG A 361 3.50 -6.38 15.98
CA ARG A 361 4.34 -7.46 16.56
C ARG A 361 5.41 -7.95 15.58
N LYS A 362 5.05 -8.08 14.30
CA LYS A 362 5.98 -8.45 13.23
C LYS A 362 7.20 -7.53 13.20
N THR A 363 6.97 -6.23 13.27
CA THR A 363 8.03 -5.20 13.30
C THR A 363 8.86 -5.30 14.58
N LYS A 364 8.24 -5.52 15.75
CA LYS A 364 8.99 -5.74 17.00
C LYS A 364 9.89 -6.98 16.93
N VAL A 365 9.38 -8.10 16.44
CA VAL A 365 10.15 -9.33 16.22
C VAL A 365 11.35 -9.04 15.33
N GLY A 366 11.15 -8.33 14.21
CA GLY A 366 12.23 -8.06 13.29
C GLY A 366 13.27 -7.07 13.78
N ILE A 367 12.85 -6.00 14.46
CA ILE A 367 13.80 -5.07 15.08
C ILE A 367 14.65 -5.79 16.14
N LEU A 368 14.03 -6.57 17.03
CA LEU A 368 14.76 -7.27 18.10
C LEU A 368 15.68 -8.36 17.54
N GLY A 369 15.21 -9.15 16.57
CA GLY A 369 16.03 -10.17 15.95
C GLY A 369 17.21 -9.60 15.17
N LEU A 370 16.96 -8.58 14.33
CA LEU A 370 17.97 -8.01 13.44
C LEU A 370 19.02 -7.17 14.17
N TYR A 371 18.62 -6.35 15.15
CA TYR A 371 19.53 -5.38 15.79
C TYR A 371 19.92 -5.73 17.22
N LYS A 372 19.16 -6.58 17.92
CA LYS A 372 19.43 -6.96 19.31
C LYS A 372 19.85 -8.40 19.47
N GLY A 373 19.71 -9.24 18.44
CA GLY A 373 19.96 -10.68 18.53
C GLY A 373 19.05 -11.37 19.56
N GLN A 374 17.89 -10.79 19.84
CA GLN A 374 16.96 -11.26 20.86
C GLN A 374 15.62 -11.67 20.24
N ALA A 375 15.07 -12.79 20.71
CA ALA A 375 13.72 -13.19 20.35
C ALA A 375 12.70 -12.41 21.19
N LEU A 376 11.66 -11.88 20.54
CA LEU A 376 10.50 -11.36 21.25
C LEU A 376 9.73 -12.55 21.86
N PRO A 377 9.43 -12.57 23.17
CA PRO A 377 8.60 -13.61 23.74
C PRO A 377 7.24 -13.69 23.04
N ILE A 378 6.91 -14.90 22.60
CA ILE A 378 5.68 -15.17 21.85
C ILE A 378 4.53 -15.27 22.85
N HIS A 379 3.75 -14.20 22.95
CA HIS A 379 2.60 -14.14 23.86
C HIS A 379 1.25 -14.28 23.15
N TYR A 380 1.23 -14.17 21.83
CA TYR A 380 0.00 -14.11 21.04
C TYR A 380 0.15 -14.93 19.77
N THR A 381 -0.94 -15.60 19.44
CA THR A 381 -1.19 -16.21 18.14
C THR A 381 -2.43 -15.57 17.51
N TYR A 382 -2.57 -15.71 16.21
CA TYR A 382 -3.62 -15.11 15.41
C TYR A 382 -4.40 -16.20 14.71
N VAL A 383 -5.71 -16.24 14.95
CA VAL A 383 -6.61 -17.12 14.19
C VAL A 383 -6.83 -16.47 12.82
N ASN A 384 -6.26 -17.06 11.77
CA ASN A 384 -6.35 -16.54 10.41
C ASN A 384 -7.71 -16.85 9.77
N TYR A 385 -8.17 -18.08 9.92
CA TYR A 385 -9.49 -18.52 9.49
C TYR A 385 -9.92 -19.79 10.24
N ILE A 386 -11.22 -20.07 10.22
CA ILE A 386 -11.84 -21.31 10.72
C ILE A 386 -12.69 -21.89 9.60
N ASP A 387 -12.39 -23.11 9.16
CA ASP A 387 -13.22 -23.87 8.22
C ASP A 387 -14.17 -24.77 9.00
N LYS A 388 -15.45 -24.39 9.06
CA LYS A 388 -16.48 -25.13 9.81
C LYS A 388 -16.82 -26.48 9.22
N GLU A 389 -16.76 -26.60 7.89
CA GLU A 389 -17.15 -27.81 7.17
C GLU A 389 -16.08 -28.88 7.37
N ARG A 390 -14.80 -28.50 7.25
CA ARG A 390 -13.67 -29.40 7.52
C ARG A 390 -13.28 -29.52 8.98
N LYS A 391 -13.89 -28.70 9.83
CA LYS A 391 -13.51 -28.51 11.23
C LYS A 391 -12.01 -28.22 11.39
N GLU A 392 -11.51 -27.24 10.64
CA GLU A 392 -10.08 -26.87 10.63
C GLU A 392 -9.85 -25.46 11.16
N PHE A 393 -8.76 -25.27 11.89
CA PHE A 393 -8.22 -23.97 12.26
C PHE A 393 -6.93 -23.70 11.51
N CYS A 394 -6.76 -22.46 11.03
CA CYS A 394 -5.45 -21.95 10.63
C CYS A 394 -5.00 -20.86 11.59
N ILE A 395 -3.84 -21.07 12.21
CA ILE A 395 -3.28 -20.16 13.21
C ILE A 395 -1.89 -19.73 12.78
N SER A 396 -1.53 -18.48 13.10
CA SER A 396 -0.18 -17.97 12.88
C SER A 396 0.39 -17.22 14.07
N TYR A 397 1.71 -17.09 14.09
CA TYR A 397 2.43 -16.19 14.97
C TYR A 397 3.72 -15.72 14.27
N PHE A 398 4.32 -14.66 14.81
CA PHE A 398 5.59 -14.13 14.32
C PHE A 398 6.73 -14.54 15.25
N SER A 399 7.83 -14.99 14.67
CA SER A 399 9.06 -15.34 15.36
C SER A 399 10.27 -14.91 14.53
N PHE A 400 11.43 -14.82 15.16
CA PHE A 400 12.69 -14.69 14.44
C PHE A 400 13.32 -16.06 14.16
N ASN A 401 12.85 -17.08 14.88
CA ASN A 401 13.38 -18.44 14.92
C ASN A 401 12.50 -19.39 14.07
N THR A 402 13.08 -20.52 13.67
CA THR A 402 12.38 -21.58 12.92
C THR A 402 12.17 -22.85 13.72
N ASP A 403 12.86 -22.99 14.85
CA ASP A 403 12.94 -24.16 15.73
C ASP A 403 11.99 -24.08 16.93
N ASP A 404 11.06 -23.11 16.94
CA ASP A 404 10.03 -23.03 17.97
C ASP A 404 9.22 -24.34 18.05
N THR A 405 8.95 -24.81 19.26
CA THR A 405 8.10 -25.99 19.48
C THR A 405 6.65 -25.56 19.66
N ILE A 406 5.71 -26.20 18.96
CA ILE A 406 4.27 -25.91 19.05
C ILE A 406 3.56 -27.11 19.66
N LYS A 407 2.69 -26.84 20.63
CA LYS A 407 1.75 -27.80 21.19
C LYS A 407 0.34 -27.22 21.14
N VAL A 408 -0.57 -27.93 20.48
CA VAL A 408 -2.00 -27.60 20.42
C VAL A 408 -2.75 -28.59 21.29
N THR A 409 -3.67 -28.09 22.13
CA THR A 409 -4.53 -28.95 22.94
C THR A 409 -6.01 -28.59 22.80
N LEU A 410 -6.87 -29.60 22.78
CA LEU A 410 -8.33 -29.51 22.90
C LEU A 410 -8.74 -30.27 24.16
N ASP A 411 -9.35 -29.60 25.13
CA ASP A 411 -9.69 -30.18 26.45
C ASP A 411 -8.48 -30.91 27.08
N ASP A 412 -7.32 -30.27 27.00
CA ASP A 412 -6.01 -30.75 27.47
C ASP A 412 -5.45 -31.99 26.73
N LEU A 413 -6.14 -32.52 25.71
CA LEU A 413 -5.64 -33.56 24.82
C LEU A 413 -4.81 -32.95 23.68
N ASN A 414 -3.65 -33.54 23.40
CA ASN A 414 -2.77 -33.07 22.32
C ASN A 414 -3.38 -33.36 20.95
N ILE A 415 -3.36 -32.35 20.08
CA ILE A 415 -3.82 -32.47 18.69
C ILE A 415 -2.64 -32.35 17.74
N GLU A 416 -2.65 -33.18 16.71
CA GLU A 416 -1.64 -33.17 15.65
C GLU A 416 -1.79 -31.93 14.76
N ILE A 417 -0.66 -31.31 14.44
CA ILE A 417 -0.57 -30.29 13.41
C ILE A 417 -0.49 -31.00 12.06
N THR A 418 -1.54 -30.86 11.27
CA THR A 418 -1.69 -31.52 9.96
C THR A 418 -0.89 -30.86 8.84
N GLU A 419 -0.58 -29.57 8.97
CA GLU A 419 0.16 -28.82 7.97
C GLU A 419 0.82 -27.59 8.59
N GLU A 420 1.98 -27.19 8.06
CA GLU A 420 2.65 -25.96 8.46
C GLU A 420 3.32 -25.25 7.28
N LYS A 421 3.55 -23.94 7.45
CA LYS A 421 4.28 -23.11 6.51
C LYS A 421 5.02 -21.98 7.21
N PHE A 422 6.22 -21.69 6.72
CA PHE A 422 7.03 -20.54 7.13
C PHE A 422 6.98 -19.47 6.04
N ILE A 423 6.70 -18.22 6.41
CA ILE A 423 6.63 -17.07 5.51
C ILE A 423 7.72 -16.11 5.92
N LEU A 424 8.63 -15.81 5.01
CA LEU A 424 9.73 -14.89 5.28
C LEU A 424 9.25 -13.45 5.06
N ASN A 425 9.47 -12.60 6.05
CA ASN A 425 9.42 -11.16 5.88
C ASN A 425 10.86 -10.66 5.74
N ASP A 426 11.17 -10.06 4.60
CA ASP A 426 12.47 -9.54 4.23
C ASP A 426 12.55 -8.03 4.47
N PHE A 427 13.70 -7.55 4.96
CA PHE A 427 14.03 -6.13 4.99
C PHE A 427 15.34 -5.89 4.24
N MET A 428 15.24 -5.51 2.96
CA MET A 428 16.37 -5.18 2.11
C MET A 428 17.43 -6.30 2.04
N GLY A 429 16.97 -7.54 1.87
CA GLY A 429 17.79 -8.74 1.76
C GLY A 429 18.11 -9.42 3.10
N ASP A 430 17.78 -8.79 4.24
CA ASP A 430 17.97 -9.41 5.55
C ASP A 430 16.69 -10.09 6.04
N LYS A 431 16.84 -11.25 6.67
CA LYS A 431 15.76 -11.88 7.44
C LYS A 431 15.26 -10.89 8.49
N PHE A 432 14.02 -10.42 8.33
CA PHE A 432 13.41 -9.52 9.29
C PHE A 432 12.54 -10.30 10.28
N SER A 433 11.52 -11.03 9.82
CA SER A 433 10.71 -11.87 10.70
C SER A 433 10.10 -13.03 9.94
N ILE A 434 9.75 -14.09 10.64
CA ILE A 434 9.10 -15.27 10.08
C ILE A 434 7.68 -15.33 10.63
N GLU A 435 6.69 -15.39 9.75
CA GLU A 435 5.34 -15.79 10.14
C GLU A 435 5.25 -17.31 9.96
N ARG A 436 5.01 -18.04 11.05
CA ARG A 436 4.72 -19.47 11.00
C ARG A 436 3.21 -19.66 11.03
N ARG A 437 2.69 -20.37 10.04
CA ARG A 437 1.28 -20.77 9.93
C ARG A 437 1.17 -22.26 10.11
N PHE A 438 0.13 -22.71 10.81
CA PHE A 438 -0.13 -24.13 10.99
C PHE A 438 -1.62 -24.42 11.02
N LEU A 439 -1.97 -25.63 10.62
CA LEU A 439 -3.33 -26.13 10.50
C LEU A 439 -3.53 -27.38 11.38
N PHE A 440 -4.68 -27.45 12.03
CA PHE A 440 -5.10 -28.62 12.80
C PHE A 440 -6.63 -28.74 12.78
N LYS A 441 -7.13 -29.92 13.14
CA LYS A 441 -8.57 -30.23 13.18
C LYS A 441 -9.14 -30.15 14.59
N TYR A 442 -10.44 -29.90 14.68
CA TYR A 442 -11.23 -30.01 15.91
C TYR A 442 -12.41 -30.97 15.72
N GLU A 443 -12.95 -31.49 16.82
CA GLU A 443 -14.02 -32.48 16.76
C GLU A 443 -15.37 -31.87 17.15
N ASP A 444 -15.40 -31.15 18.27
CA ASP A 444 -16.59 -30.50 18.82
C ASP A 444 -16.32 -29.01 19.07
N THR A 445 -17.31 -28.17 18.79
CA THR A 445 -17.24 -26.74 19.03
C THR A 445 -17.27 -26.34 20.51
N ASN A 446 -17.60 -27.26 21.41
CA ASN A 446 -17.58 -27.03 22.86
C ASN A 446 -16.20 -27.24 23.49
N GLN A 447 -15.23 -27.80 22.74
CA GLN A 447 -13.89 -28.04 23.24
C GLN A 447 -13.15 -26.72 23.50
N ASN A 448 -12.29 -26.74 24.53
CA ASN A 448 -11.42 -25.64 24.86
C ASN A 448 -10.09 -25.74 24.12
N LEU A 449 -9.83 -24.80 23.22
CA LEU A 449 -8.58 -24.68 22.49
C LEU A 449 -7.52 -23.96 23.32
N ALA A 450 -6.35 -24.56 23.48
CA ALA A 450 -5.16 -23.90 23.99
C ALA A 450 -3.94 -24.19 23.10
N ILE A 451 -3.01 -23.23 23.08
CA ILE A 451 -1.77 -23.33 22.32
C ILE A 451 -0.63 -22.97 23.26
N SER A 452 0.43 -23.76 23.18
CA SER A 452 1.71 -23.48 23.82
C SER A 452 2.81 -23.39 22.77
N ILE A 453 3.66 -22.39 22.90
CA ILE A 453 4.86 -22.21 22.07
C ILE A 453 6.07 -22.18 23.00
N ASN A 454 7.07 -23.01 22.74
CA ASN A 454 8.25 -23.17 23.60
C ASN A 454 7.87 -23.41 25.07
N ASN A 455 6.94 -24.35 25.28
CA ASN A 455 6.38 -24.73 26.60
C ASN A 455 5.65 -23.62 27.36
N ARG A 456 5.33 -22.50 26.72
CA ARG A 456 4.55 -21.41 27.33
C ARG A 456 3.19 -21.29 26.67
N LYS A 457 2.13 -21.29 27.49
CA LYS A 457 0.77 -21.03 27.02
C LYS A 457 0.68 -19.61 26.45
N VAL A 458 0.10 -19.47 25.26
CA VAL A 458 -0.03 -18.19 24.56
C VAL A 458 -1.49 -17.77 24.42
N ASN A 459 -1.71 -16.47 24.24
CA ASN A 459 -3.04 -15.92 24.01
C ASN A 459 -3.47 -16.13 22.56
N LEU A 460 -4.78 -16.32 22.35
CA LEU A 460 -5.38 -16.39 21.02
C LEU A 460 -5.94 -15.01 20.67
N THR A 461 -5.69 -14.53 19.47
CA THR A 461 -6.32 -13.33 18.92
C THR A 461 -7.23 -13.74 17.76
N CYS A 462 -8.52 -13.47 17.89
CA CYS A 462 -9.51 -13.72 16.85
C CYS A 462 -10.18 -12.39 16.48
N PHE A 463 -10.00 -11.93 15.24
CA PHE A 463 -10.38 -10.58 14.81
C PHE A 463 -9.82 -9.49 15.74
N THR A 464 -10.68 -8.80 16.49
CA THR A 464 -10.31 -7.75 17.45
C THR A 464 -10.37 -8.21 18.90
N LYS A 465 -10.74 -9.48 19.17
CA LYS A 465 -10.88 -10.02 20.53
C LYS A 465 -9.67 -10.90 20.87
N GLY A 466 -9.08 -10.65 22.03
CA GLY A 466 -8.06 -11.51 22.63
C GLY A 466 -8.67 -12.48 23.64
N TYR A 467 -8.06 -13.65 23.76
CA TYR A 467 -8.43 -14.71 24.70
C TYR A 467 -7.18 -15.17 25.44
N THR A 468 -7.22 -15.07 26.77
CA THR A 468 -6.06 -15.34 27.61
C THR A 468 -5.91 -16.84 27.85
N GLY A 469 -4.78 -17.42 27.41
CA GLY A 469 -4.46 -18.82 27.67
C GLY A 469 -5.44 -19.85 27.08
N GLY A 470 -6.22 -19.49 26.06
CA GLY A 470 -7.14 -20.42 25.38
C GLY A 470 -8.57 -19.89 25.26
N ALA A 471 -9.42 -20.61 24.53
CA ALA A 471 -10.81 -20.26 24.30
C ALA A 471 -11.65 -21.46 23.89
N VAL A 472 -12.92 -21.48 24.30
CA VAL A 472 -13.91 -22.41 23.76
C VAL A 472 -14.12 -22.13 22.27
N ILE A 473 -14.10 -23.17 21.44
CA ILE A 473 -14.20 -23.03 19.98
C ILE A 473 -15.47 -22.26 19.56
N THR A 474 -16.60 -22.50 20.22
CA THR A 474 -17.86 -21.77 19.98
C THR A 474 -17.71 -20.27 20.17
N GLU A 475 -16.87 -19.81 21.11
CA GLU A 475 -16.59 -18.39 21.28
C GLU A 475 -15.74 -17.82 20.15
N LEU A 476 -14.73 -18.59 19.68
CA LEU A 476 -13.90 -18.19 18.55
C LEU A 476 -14.76 -18.09 17.28
N ILE A 477 -15.57 -19.12 17.02
CA ILE A 477 -16.52 -19.16 15.92
C ILE A 477 -17.50 -17.99 16.01
N SER A 478 -18.13 -17.75 17.15
CA SER A 478 -19.11 -16.66 17.28
C SER A 478 -18.45 -15.29 17.10
N SER A 479 -17.21 -15.08 17.57
CA SER A 479 -16.47 -13.83 17.36
C SER A 479 -16.21 -13.52 15.88
N MET A 480 -15.95 -14.56 15.06
CA MET A 480 -15.87 -14.41 13.61
C MET A 480 -17.23 -14.10 12.97
N ASN A 481 -18.31 -14.62 13.56
CA ASN A 481 -19.62 -14.74 12.93
C ASN A 481 -20.68 -13.72 13.37
N LYS A 482 -20.40 -12.80 14.30
CA LYS A 482 -21.39 -11.84 14.83
C LYS A 482 -22.16 -11.04 13.76
N ASN A 483 -21.67 -10.99 12.51
CA ASN A 483 -22.30 -10.31 11.38
C ASN A 483 -22.48 -11.20 10.13
N ILE A 484 -22.18 -12.50 10.18
CA ILE A 484 -22.16 -13.41 9.01
C ILE A 484 -23.43 -14.26 8.99
N ILE A 485 -24.26 -14.08 7.97
CA ILE A 485 -25.43 -14.93 7.72
C ILE A 485 -24.97 -16.12 6.86
N TYR A 486 -25.01 -17.33 7.44
CA TYR A 486 -24.90 -18.59 6.69
C TYR A 486 -26.32 -18.97 6.24
N PRO A 487 -26.67 -18.84 4.96
CA PRO A 487 -27.96 -19.35 4.50
C PRO A 487 -27.96 -20.88 4.59
N ASN A 488 -29.15 -21.49 4.65
CA ASN A 488 -29.31 -22.90 4.26
C ASN A 488 -28.88 -23.02 2.80
N LEU A 489 -27.64 -23.47 2.57
CA LEU A 489 -27.02 -23.45 1.26
C LEU A 489 -27.67 -24.52 0.38
N LYS A 490 -28.42 -24.09 -0.65
CA LYS A 490 -28.51 -24.88 -1.88
C LYS A 490 -27.10 -24.87 -2.48
N ASP A 491 -26.53 -26.03 -2.79
CA ASP A 491 -25.19 -26.18 -3.37
C ASP A 491 -25.09 -25.47 -4.74
N THR A 492 -24.89 -24.15 -4.70
CA THR A 492 -25.02 -23.23 -5.82
C THR A 492 -23.70 -22.51 -6.03
N TRP A 493 -23.19 -22.52 -7.25
CA TRP A 493 -21.88 -21.95 -7.58
C TRP A 493 -22.05 -20.75 -8.49
N ILE A 494 -21.36 -19.66 -8.17
CA ILE A 494 -21.28 -18.48 -9.04
C ILE A 494 -19.88 -18.44 -9.66
N LEU A 495 -19.83 -18.55 -10.98
CA LEU A 495 -18.62 -18.49 -11.78
C LEU A 495 -18.52 -17.10 -12.45
N MET A 496 -17.31 -16.52 -12.52
CA MET A 496 -17.10 -15.23 -13.18
C MET A 496 -15.67 -14.99 -13.66
N ASP A 497 -15.53 -14.41 -14.86
CA ASP A 497 -14.27 -13.86 -15.36
C ASP A 497 -14.17 -12.37 -15.02
N ARG A 498 -14.60 -11.48 -15.92
CA ARG A 498 -14.75 -10.05 -15.63
C ARG A 498 -16.22 -9.66 -15.76
N LYS A 499 -16.60 -8.54 -15.15
CA LYS A 499 -17.96 -7.99 -15.31
C LYS A 499 -18.27 -7.60 -16.76
N ASP A 500 -17.24 -7.25 -17.52
CA ASP A 500 -17.30 -6.63 -18.84
C ASP A 500 -16.74 -7.52 -19.96
N ARG A 501 -16.29 -8.75 -19.63
CA ARG A 501 -15.80 -9.72 -20.62
C ARG A 501 -15.78 -11.14 -20.08
N GLY A 502 -16.16 -12.10 -20.93
CA GLY A 502 -15.90 -13.53 -20.73
C GLY A 502 -14.56 -13.97 -21.35
N ASP A 503 -14.52 -15.22 -21.81
CA ASP A 503 -13.41 -15.88 -22.52
C ASP A 503 -12.12 -16.08 -21.68
N ASP A 504 -12.28 -16.33 -20.37
CA ASP A 504 -11.18 -16.72 -19.48
C ASP A 504 -11.56 -17.98 -18.67
N ASN A 505 -10.78 -18.35 -17.66
CA ASN A 505 -10.83 -19.65 -17.01
C ASN A 505 -12.20 -20.02 -16.41
N ALA A 506 -12.99 -19.06 -15.92
CA ALA A 506 -14.30 -19.34 -15.36
C ALA A 506 -15.31 -19.70 -16.46
N GLU A 507 -15.24 -19.10 -17.65
CA GLU A 507 -16.07 -19.51 -18.80
C GLU A 507 -15.78 -20.97 -19.19
N HIS A 508 -14.51 -21.34 -19.30
CA HIS A 508 -14.14 -22.73 -19.65
C HIS A 508 -14.55 -23.73 -18.59
N PHE A 509 -14.37 -23.37 -17.32
CA PHE A 509 -14.80 -24.22 -16.21
C PHE A 509 -16.32 -24.35 -16.17
N TYR A 510 -17.07 -23.28 -16.44
CA TYR A 510 -18.54 -23.32 -16.57
C TYR A 510 -18.97 -24.32 -17.65
N ARG A 511 -18.37 -24.26 -18.85
CA ARG A 511 -18.69 -25.18 -19.95
C ARG A 511 -18.41 -26.64 -19.59
N TYR A 512 -17.33 -26.89 -18.85
CA TYR A 512 -17.04 -28.23 -18.34
C TYR A 512 -18.15 -28.71 -17.41
N LEU A 513 -18.54 -27.91 -16.40
CA LEU A 513 -19.59 -28.25 -15.45
C LEU A 513 -20.94 -28.45 -16.14
N GLN A 514 -21.35 -27.52 -17.01
CA GLN A 514 -22.59 -27.63 -17.79
C GLN A 514 -22.67 -28.94 -18.57
N LYS A 515 -21.54 -29.42 -19.12
CA LYS A 515 -21.49 -30.64 -19.94
C LYS A 515 -21.35 -31.92 -19.12
N LYS A 516 -20.56 -31.91 -18.06
CA LYS A 516 -20.16 -33.12 -17.31
C LYS A 516 -20.88 -33.28 -15.98
N HIS A 517 -21.38 -32.19 -15.42
CA HIS A 517 -22.02 -32.10 -14.12
C HIS A 517 -23.31 -31.24 -14.19
N PRO A 518 -24.27 -31.59 -15.08
CA PRO A 518 -25.53 -30.82 -15.22
C PRO A 518 -26.38 -30.82 -13.94
N GLU A 519 -26.12 -31.73 -13.00
CA GLU A 519 -26.72 -31.76 -11.66
C GLU A 519 -26.29 -30.59 -10.77
N GLN A 520 -25.14 -29.96 -11.05
CA GLN A 520 -24.61 -28.87 -10.24
C GLN A 520 -25.36 -27.57 -10.57
N ASN A 521 -25.95 -26.93 -9.55
CA ASN A 521 -26.60 -25.64 -9.74
C ASN A 521 -25.56 -24.53 -9.92
N ILE A 522 -25.40 -24.04 -11.15
CA ILE A 522 -24.38 -23.04 -11.51
C ILE A 522 -24.98 -21.79 -12.15
N PHE A 523 -24.39 -20.63 -11.85
CA PHE A 523 -24.65 -19.35 -12.48
C PHE A 523 -23.35 -18.77 -13.05
N TYR A 524 -23.43 -18.09 -14.19
CA TYR A 524 -22.32 -17.31 -14.74
C TYR A 524 -22.61 -15.82 -14.62
N ALA A 525 -21.85 -15.10 -13.79
CA ALA A 525 -22.07 -13.69 -13.54
C ALA A 525 -21.32 -12.82 -14.56
N ILE A 526 -22.04 -11.93 -15.23
CA ILE A 526 -21.50 -10.97 -16.20
C ILE A 526 -22.49 -9.80 -16.34
N SER A 527 -22.06 -8.62 -16.79
CA SER A 527 -22.99 -7.49 -16.98
C SER A 527 -23.89 -7.72 -18.19
N LYS A 528 -25.19 -7.41 -18.07
CA LYS A 528 -26.15 -7.46 -19.19
C LYS A 528 -25.76 -6.60 -20.39
N ASN A 529 -24.95 -5.56 -20.18
CA ASN A 529 -24.46 -4.67 -21.24
C ASN A 529 -23.15 -5.16 -21.89
N CYS A 530 -22.59 -6.29 -21.45
CA CYS A 530 -21.39 -6.87 -22.04
C CYS A 530 -21.69 -7.43 -23.44
N SER A 531 -20.76 -7.27 -24.39
CA SER A 531 -20.88 -7.82 -25.74
C SER A 531 -20.99 -9.36 -25.75
N ASP A 532 -20.39 -10.04 -24.78
CA ASP A 532 -20.44 -11.49 -24.63
C ASP A 532 -21.80 -12.01 -24.16
N TRP A 533 -22.67 -11.19 -23.55
CA TRP A 533 -23.95 -11.65 -22.97
C TRP A 533 -24.76 -12.49 -23.96
N LYS A 534 -25.00 -11.96 -25.16
CA LYS A 534 -25.80 -12.63 -26.20
C LYS A 534 -25.14 -13.92 -26.71
N ARG A 535 -23.80 -14.01 -26.72
CA ARG A 535 -23.09 -15.25 -27.11
C ARG A 535 -23.25 -16.31 -26.04
N LEU A 536 -23.03 -15.96 -24.78
CA LEU A 536 -23.13 -16.89 -23.66
C LEU A 536 -24.57 -17.38 -23.44
N GLU A 537 -25.56 -16.51 -23.63
CA GLU A 537 -26.98 -16.89 -23.57
C GLU A 537 -27.34 -17.93 -24.64
N ARG A 538 -26.87 -17.73 -25.89
CA ARG A 538 -27.02 -18.70 -26.98
C ARG A 538 -26.31 -20.02 -26.70
N ASP A 539 -25.18 -19.98 -25.99
CA ASP A 539 -24.44 -21.17 -25.55
C ASP A 539 -25.10 -21.87 -24.34
N GLY A 540 -26.28 -21.43 -23.90
CA GLY A 540 -27.06 -22.05 -22.83
C GLY A 540 -26.57 -21.71 -21.43
N PHE A 541 -25.82 -20.61 -21.25
CA PHE A 541 -25.36 -20.19 -19.93
C PHE A 541 -26.53 -19.69 -19.10
N ASN A 542 -26.57 -20.08 -17.83
CA ASN A 542 -27.45 -19.53 -16.82
C ASN A 542 -26.87 -18.20 -16.32
N LEU A 543 -27.18 -17.13 -17.04
CA LEU A 543 -26.57 -15.82 -16.84
C LEU A 543 -27.15 -15.06 -15.64
N LEU A 544 -26.26 -14.41 -14.89
CA LEU A 544 -26.59 -13.61 -13.72
C LEU A 544 -26.08 -12.17 -13.90
N ASP A 545 -27.00 -11.21 -14.09
CA ASP A 545 -26.64 -9.81 -14.36
C ASP A 545 -25.89 -9.17 -13.19
N TYR A 546 -24.60 -8.92 -13.39
CA TYR A 546 -23.69 -8.44 -12.36
C TYR A 546 -24.17 -7.13 -11.73
N GLY A 547 -24.39 -7.17 -10.41
CA GLY A 547 -24.79 -6.00 -9.62
C GLY A 547 -26.30 -5.76 -9.55
N SER A 548 -27.12 -6.60 -10.19
CA SER A 548 -28.58 -6.60 -10.03
C SER A 548 -29.03 -7.06 -8.63
N SER A 549 -30.32 -6.85 -8.31
CA SER A 549 -30.94 -7.38 -7.09
C SER A 549 -30.96 -8.91 -7.09
N TYR A 550 -31.19 -9.52 -8.25
CA TYR A 550 -31.15 -10.98 -8.42
C TYR A 550 -29.74 -11.53 -8.19
N PHE A 551 -28.70 -10.92 -8.78
CA PHE A 551 -27.30 -11.24 -8.47
C PHE A 551 -27.02 -11.16 -6.96
N SER A 552 -27.49 -10.09 -6.31
CA SER A 552 -27.29 -9.91 -4.87
C SER A 552 -28.00 -10.97 -4.03
N ARG A 553 -29.12 -11.54 -4.51
CA ARG A 553 -29.84 -12.65 -3.87
C ARG A 553 -29.08 -13.95 -4.04
N GLU A 554 -28.70 -14.30 -5.26
CA GLU A 554 -27.98 -15.55 -5.53
C GLU A 554 -26.59 -15.55 -4.87
N LEU A 555 -25.90 -14.41 -4.86
CA LEU A 555 -24.63 -14.26 -4.14
C LEU A 555 -24.77 -14.45 -2.62
N LYS A 556 -25.92 -14.08 -2.04
CA LYS A 556 -26.20 -14.39 -0.63
C LYS A 556 -26.39 -15.88 -0.43
N ASN A 557 -27.01 -16.59 -1.38
CA ASN A 557 -27.40 -18.00 -1.25
C ASN A 557 -26.35 -19.01 -1.74
N CYS A 558 -25.37 -18.58 -2.53
CA CYS A 558 -24.37 -19.48 -3.11
C CYS A 558 -23.44 -20.11 -2.05
N THR A 559 -22.84 -21.25 -2.37
CA THR A 559 -21.78 -21.88 -1.56
C THR A 559 -20.41 -21.44 -2.06
N TYR A 560 -20.20 -21.53 -3.38
CA TYR A 560 -18.92 -21.27 -4.02
C TYR A 560 -18.97 -20.00 -4.88
N ILE A 561 -17.89 -19.23 -4.80
CA ILE A 561 -17.55 -18.15 -5.73
C ILE A 561 -16.27 -18.59 -6.43
N VAL A 562 -16.37 -18.89 -7.71
CA VAL A 562 -15.25 -19.35 -8.54
C VAL A 562 -14.91 -18.26 -9.54
N SER A 563 -13.68 -17.76 -9.50
CA SER A 563 -13.32 -16.57 -10.27
C SER A 563 -11.93 -16.64 -10.88
N SER A 564 -11.76 -16.12 -12.09
CA SER A 564 -10.44 -15.92 -12.72
C SER A 564 -9.66 -14.74 -12.12
N HIS A 565 -10.36 -13.76 -11.55
CA HIS A 565 -9.76 -12.54 -11.00
C HIS A 565 -10.07 -12.35 -9.51
N LEU A 566 -9.05 -12.01 -8.71
CA LEU A 566 -9.19 -11.73 -7.27
C LEU A 566 -9.94 -10.42 -6.96
N PHE A 567 -9.80 -9.39 -7.80
CA PHE A 567 -10.32 -8.05 -7.53
C PHE A 567 -11.85 -7.99 -7.48
N ILE A 568 -12.51 -8.99 -8.06
CA ILE A 568 -13.96 -9.18 -7.99
C ILE A 568 -14.44 -9.14 -6.54
N TRP A 569 -13.72 -9.79 -5.62
CA TRP A 569 -14.16 -9.91 -4.24
C TRP A 569 -14.14 -8.57 -3.49
N ASN A 570 -13.24 -7.65 -3.84
CA ASN A 570 -13.21 -6.30 -3.27
C ASN A 570 -14.47 -5.49 -3.65
N HIS A 571 -14.93 -5.61 -4.89
CA HIS A 571 -16.15 -4.95 -5.33
C HIS A 571 -17.39 -5.49 -4.64
N LEU A 572 -17.43 -6.80 -4.37
CA LEU A 572 -18.53 -7.44 -3.64
C LEU A 572 -18.57 -7.02 -2.16
N VAL A 573 -17.42 -6.82 -1.51
CA VAL A 573 -17.29 -6.31 -0.13
C VAL A 573 -17.74 -4.84 -0.02
N SER A 574 -17.38 -3.99 -1.00
CA SER A 574 -17.67 -2.55 -0.98
C SER A 574 -19.15 -2.18 -0.93
N LYS A 575 -20.04 -3.10 -1.35
CA LYS A 575 -21.50 -2.97 -1.34
C LYS A 575 -22.17 -3.44 -0.05
N GLY A 576 -21.42 -3.76 1.01
CA GLY A 576 -21.99 -4.06 2.33
C GLY A 576 -22.61 -5.46 2.46
N LEU A 577 -22.13 -6.42 1.67
CA LEU A 577 -22.52 -7.82 1.81
C LEU A 577 -21.53 -8.52 2.76
N LEU A 578 -21.86 -8.50 4.05
CA LEU A 578 -21.26 -9.34 5.09
C LEU A 578 -21.37 -10.85 4.78
N SER A 579 -22.15 -11.22 3.76
CA SER A 579 -22.39 -12.60 3.30
C SER A 579 -21.22 -13.25 2.56
N LEU A 580 -20.13 -12.53 2.24
CA LEU A 580 -18.98 -13.13 1.52
C LEU A 580 -18.01 -13.88 2.42
N ALA A 581 -18.06 -13.64 3.73
CA ALA A 581 -17.18 -14.34 4.67
C ALA A 581 -17.62 -15.80 4.88
N SER A 582 -18.88 -16.14 4.59
CA SER A 582 -19.39 -17.51 4.66
C SER A 582 -19.20 -18.33 3.38
N LYS A 583 -18.53 -17.79 2.35
CA LYS A 583 -18.49 -18.39 1.00
C LYS A 583 -17.12 -18.98 0.72
N LYS A 584 -17.10 -20.16 0.10
CA LYS A 584 -15.89 -20.79 -0.42
C LYS A 584 -15.43 -20.05 -1.68
N LYS A 585 -14.19 -19.57 -1.68
CA LYS A 585 -13.61 -18.72 -2.73
C LYS A 585 -12.49 -19.45 -3.44
N ILE A 586 -12.73 -19.73 -4.71
CA ILE A 586 -11.79 -20.46 -5.56
C ILE A 586 -11.23 -19.51 -6.60
N TRP A 587 -9.91 -19.41 -6.66
CA TRP A 587 -9.24 -18.55 -7.61
C TRP A 587 -8.63 -19.37 -8.76
N LEU A 588 -9.24 -19.25 -9.94
CA LEU A 588 -8.83 -19.94 -11.16
C LEU A 588 -7.67 -19.26 -11.90
N GLN A 589 -7.23 -18.09 -11.44
CA GLN A 589 -6.26 -17.23 -12.11
C GLN A 589 -6.70 -16.73 -13.50
N HIS A 590 -5.99 -15.75 -14.06
CA HIS A 590 -6.19 -15.21 -15.41
C HIS A 590 -4.90 -15.33 -16.27
N GLY A 591 -3.99 -16.19 -15.82
CA GLY A 591 -2.68 -16.42 -16.41
C GLY A 591 -1.74 -17.02 -15.36
N VAL A 592 -0.64 -17.60 -15.81
CA VAL A 592 0.43 -18.09 -14.92
C VAL A 592 1.08 -16.90 -14.23
N ILE A 593 1.18 -16.93 -12.90
CA ILE A 593 1.91 -15.90 -12.15
C ILE A 593 3.40 -16.02 -12.46
N CYS A 594 4.01 -14.94 -12.95
CA CYS A 594 5.47 -14.85 -13.14
C CYS A 594 6.13 -13.81 -12.22
N ASN A 595 5.41 -12.71 -11.93
CA ASN A 595 5.83 -11.65 -11.00
C ASN A 595 5.27 -11.89 -9.59
N ASN A 596 5.87 -11.28 -8.57
CA ASN A 596 5.42 -11.46 -7.19
C ASN A 596 4.19 -10.58 -6.87
N ASN A 597 3.08 -11.24 -6.58
CA ASN A 597 1.77 -10.63 -6.30
C ASN A 597 1.30 -10.85 -4.85
N ALA A 598 2.19 -11.26 -3.94
CA ALA A 598 1.85 -11.58 -2.55
C ALA A 598 1.14 -10.43 -1.83
N ASN A 599 1.54 -9.18 -2.10
CA ASN A 599 0.89 -7.98 -1.54
C ASN A 599 -0.61 -7.88 -1.85
N VAL A 600 -1.07 -8.46 -2.96
CA VAL A 600 -2.50 -8.50 -3.31
C VAL A 600 -3.13 -9.77 -2.75
N VAL A 601 -2.51 -10.93 -2.99
CA VAL A 601 -3.05 -12.25 -2.63
C VAL A 601 -3.22 -12.38 -1.11
N ASN A 602 -2.22 -11.98 -0.32
CA ASN A 602 -2.21 -12.14 1.13
C ASN A 602 -3.32 -11.34 1.83
N THR A 603 -3.90 -10.34 1.16
CA THR A 603 -5.01 -9.52 1.67
C THR A 603 -6.40 -10.14 1.43
N LYS A 604 -6.44 -11.36 0.89
CA LYS A 604 -7.66 -12.07 0.53
C LYS A 604 -7.66 -13.43 1.23
N HIS A 605 -8.84 -13.82 1.70
CA HIS A 605 -9.08 -15.21 2.04
C HIS A 605 -9.43 -15.97 0.75
N VAL A 606 -8.60 -16.94 0.41
CA VAL A 606 -8.74 -17.85 -0.73
C VAL A 606 -8.82 -19.26 -0.14
N ASP A 607 -9.87 -20.02 -0.43
CA ASP A 607 -9.97 -21.41 0.05
C ASP A 607 -8.97 -22.29 -0.69
N PHE A 608 -8.90 -22.16 -2.02
CA PHE A 608 -7.72 -22.58 -2.77
C PHE A 608 -7.60 -21.81 -4.09
N MET A 609 -6.39 -21.81 -4.64
CA MET A 609 -6.08 -21.32 -5.99
C MET A 609 -5.49 -22.43 -6.84
N VAL A 610 -5.60 -22.30 -8.16
CA VAL A 610 -4.98 -23.21 -9.12
C VAL A 610 -3.62 -22.67 -9.55
N THR A 611 -2.69 -23.53 -9.98
CA THR A 611 -1.41 -23.19 -10.63
C THR A 611 -1.15 -24.16 -11.78
N SER A 612 -0.24 -23.79 -12.69
CA SER A 612 -0.01 -24.51 -13.96
C SER A 612 1.40 -25.07 -14.08
N THR A 613 2.39 -24.42 -13.48
CA THR A 613 3.79 -24.83 -13.56
C THR A 613 4.32 -25.22 -12.19
N LYS A 614 5.29 -26.13 -12.14
CA LYS A 614 5.91 -26.53 -10.86
C LYS A 614 6.65 -25.35 -10.18
N PRO A 615 7.41 -24.50 -10.91
CA PRO A 615 7.99 -23.29 -10.34
C PRO A 615 6.96 -22.30 -9.78
N GLU A 616 5.85 -22.08 -10.50
CA GLU A 616 4.75 -21.25 -10.00
C GLU A 616 4.18 -21.80 -8.68
N TYR A 617 3.85 -23.09 -8.66
CA TYR A 617 3.37 -23.77 -7.46
C TYR A 617 4.35 -23.58 -6.29
N ASN A 618 5.64 -23.88 -6.50
CA ASN A 618 6.64 -23.78 -5.45
C ASN A 618 6.82 -22.32 -4.96
N SER A 619 6.76 -21.34 -5.85
CA SER A 619 6.88 -19.92 -5.49
C SER A 619 5.78 -19.42 -4.56
N ILE A 620 4.66 -20.14 -4.49
CA ILE A 620 3.51 -19.82 -3.67
C ILE A 620 3.40 -20.76 -2.47
N ALA A 621 3.51 -22.08 -2.67
CA ALA A 621 3.23 -23.09 -1.65
C ALA A 621 4.42 -23.37 -0.71
N ALA A 622 5.65 -23.21 -1.18
CA ALA A 622 6.83 -23.58 -0.40
C ALA A 622 7.07 -22.66 0.80
N ASN A 623 7.89 -23.14 1.74
CA ASN A 623 8.40 -22.34 2.85
C ASN A 623 9.27 -21.18 2.37
N PHE A 624 9.33 -20.14 3.21
CA PHE A 624 10.11 -18.92 3.00
C PHE A 624 9.76 -18.16 1.72
N THR A 625 8.51 -18.29 1.28
CA THR A 625 7.92 -17.48 0.21
C THR A 625 7.18 -16.28 0.81
N ASP A 626 6.90 -15.26 -0.01
CA ASP A 626 6.13 -14.10 0.41
C ASP A 626 4.63 -14.40 0.56
N TYR A 627 4.15 -15.53 0.01
CA TYR A 627 2.73 -15.87 -0.03
C TYR A 627 2.29 -16.53 1.27
N ASN A 628 1.08 -16.20 1.71
CA ASN A 628 0.58 -16.66 2.99
C ASN A 628 -0.38 -17.88 2.91
N LEU A 629 -0.53 -18.44 1.70
CA LEU A 629 -1.32 -19.63 1.41
C LEU A 629 -0.57 -20.90 1.82
N LEU A 630 -1.25 -21.80 2.54
CA LEU A 630 -0.73 -23.14 2.85
C LEU A 630 -0.63 -24.00 1.57
N PRO A 631 0.26 -25.01 1.51
CA PRO A 631 0.31 -25.96 0.39
C PRO A 631 -1.06 -26.55 0.01
N SER A 632 -1.91 -26.90 0.98
CA SER A 632 -3.28 -27.37 0.75
C SER A 632 -4.19 -26.35 0.06
N GLN A 633 -3.86 -25.06 0.11
CA GLN A 633 -4.62 -24.00 -0.57
C GLN A 633 -4.09 -23.73 -1.99
N VAL A 634 -3.09 -24.46 -2.48
CA VAL A 634 -2.53 -24.30 -3.82
C VAL A 634 -2.67 -25.61 -4.57
N LEU A 635 -3.37 -25.60 -5.69
CA LEU A 635 -3.61 -26.79 -6.52
C LEU A 635 -2.82 -26.69 -7.82
N LEU A 636 -1.83 -27.55 -8.00
CA LEU A 636 -1.18 -27.72 -9.31
C LEU A 636 -2.12 -28.51 -10.23
N SER A 637 -2.84 -27.83 -11.13
CA SER A 637 -3.84 -28.44 -12.02
C SER A 637 -3.72 -28.07 -13.49
N GLY A 638 -3.02 -26.97 -13.81
CA GLY A 638 -3.21 -26.23 -15.07
C GLY A 638 -4.44 -25.31 -15.01
N LEU A 639 -4.57 -24.42 -16.00
CA LEU A 639 -5.70 -23.51 -16.11
C LEU A 639 -6.86 -24.14 -16.90
N PRO A 640 -8.14 -23.92 -16.54
CA PRO A 640 -9.30 -24.39 -17.31
C PRO A 640 -9.23 -24.09 -18.81
N ARG A 641 -8.78 -22.90 -19.21
CA ARG A 641 -8.66 -22.50 -20.63
C ARG A 641 -7.65 -23.34 -21.41
N HIS A 642 -6.64 -23.90 -20.73
CA HIS A 642 -5.62 -24.74 -21.35
C HIS A 642 -6.20 -26.06 -21.91
N ASP A 643 -7.29 -26.57 -21.33
CA ASP A 643 -8.00 -27.75 -21.85
C ASP A 643 -8.58 -27.50 -23.25
N SER A 644 -9.24 -26.35 -23.42
CA SER A 644 -9.74 -25.92 -24.74
C SER A 644 -8.58 -25.62 -25.68
N LEU A 645 -7.53 -24.95 -25.19
CA LEU A 645 -6.38 -24.53 -26.00
C LEU A 645 -5.64 -25.74 -26.60
N ILE A 646 -5.34 -26.78 -25.81
CA ILE A 646 -4.68 -28.00 -26.32
C ILE A 646 -5.57 -28.81 -27.26
N LYS A 647 -6.89 -28.79 -27.04
CA LYS A 647 -7.83 -29.48 -27.93
C LYS A 647 -7.89 -28.78 -29.28
N LYS A 648 -8.02 -27.45 -29.28
CA LYS A 648 -8.14 -26.64 -30.50
C LYS A 648 -6.81 -26.56 -31.27
N SER A 649 -5.66 -26.63 -30.60
CA SER A 649 -4.35 -26.63 -31.28
C SER A 649 -4.13 -27.79 -32.24
N LYS A 650 -4.87 -28.90 -32.07
CA LYS A 650 -4.84 -30.04 -32.98
C LYS A 650 -5.59 -29.81 -34.30
N VAL A 651 -6.49 -28.82 -34.36
CA VAL A 651 -7.37 -28.57 -35.50
C VAL A 651 -7.17 -27.20 -36.13
N VAL A 652 -6.86 -26.17 -35.32
CA VAL A 652 -6.61 -24.81 -35.81
C VAL A 652 -5.20 -24.75 -36.40
N LYS A 653 -5.10 -24.41 -37.69
CA LYS A 653 -3.82 -24.27 -38.38
C LYS A 653 -3.13 -22.97 -37.95
N LYS A 654 -1.82 -23.07 -37.71
CA LYS A 654 -0.92 -21.92 -37.49
C LYS A 654 -0.86 -21.09 -38.77
N GLU A 655 -1.02 -19.78 -38.63
CA GLU A 655 -0.92 -18.78 -39.70
C GLU A 655 0.37 -17.97 -39.51
N LYS A 656 0.85 -17.30 -40.56
CA LYS A 656 2.02 -16.41 -40.51
C LYS A 656 1.68 -15.06 -39.85
N ILE A 657 1.23 -15.12 -38.60
CA ILE A 657 0.87 -13.96 -37.78
C ILE A 657 1.89 -13.82 -36.65
N ILE A 658 2.38 -12.61 -36.42
CA ILE A 658 3.16 -12.23 -35.24
C ILE A 658 2.23 -11.44 -34.32
N LEU A 659 1.97 -11.96 -33.13
CA LEU A 659 1.15 -11.26 -32.15
C LEU A 659 2.02 -10.30 -31.34
N VAL A 660 1.68 -9.02 -31.31
CA VAL A 660 2.39 -8.02 -30.50
C VAL A 660 1.48 -7.59 -29.35
N MET A 661 1.91 -7.79 -28.11
CA MET A 661 1.03 -7.63 -26.94
C MET A 661 1.80 -7.10 -25.72
N PRO A 662 1.92 -5.77 -25.57
CA PRO A 662 2.70 -5.14 -24.51
C PRO A 662 1.92 -5.05 -23.18
N THR A 663 2.64 -5.07 -22.07
CA THR A 663 2.09 -4.83 -20.73
C THR A 663 1.90 -3.33 -20.50
N TRP A 664 0.81 -2.91 -19.85
CA TRP A 664 0.61 -1.51 -19.46
C TRP A 664 1.63 -1.05 -18.40
N ARG A 665 1.86 0.25 -18.25
CA ARG A 665 2.68 0.83 -17.17
C ARG A 665 1.80 1.66 -16.23
N THR A 666 1.69 1.25 -14.98
CA THR A 666 0.79 1.85 -13.97
C THR A 666 1.13 3.29 -13.61
N TRP A 667 2.36 3.75 -13.88
CA TRP A 667 2.78 5.13 -13.64
C TRP A 667 2.51 6.07 -14.82
N LEU A 668 2.03 5.54 -15.96
CA LEU A 668 1.64 6.36 -17.10
C LEU A 668 0.17 6.80 -16.97
N ASN A 669 -0.10 8.00 -17.44
CA ASN A 669 -1.42 8.63 -17.49
C ASN A 669 -1.54 9.51 -18.74
N GLN A 670 -2.65 10.24 -18.89
CA GLN A 670 -2.87 11.12 -20.05
C GLN A 670 -1.81 12.23 -20.17
N ASP A 671 -1.26 12.69 -19.05
CA ASP A 671 -0.37 13.84 -19.01
C ASP A 671 1.06 13.49 -19.41
N ASN A 672 1.50 12.24 -19.22
CA ASN A 672 2.89 11.83 -19.39
C ASN A 672 3.15 10.72 -20.42
N ILE A 673 2.10 10.09 -20.97
CA ILE A 673 2.28 8.97 -21.91
C ILE A 673 2.92 9.40 -23.23
N SER A 674 2.60 10.60 -23.73
CA SER A 674 3.06 11.10 -25.03
C SER A 674 4.59 11.20 -25.11
N ASP A 675 5.23 11.57 -24.00
CA ASP A 675 6.69 11.72 -23.91
C ASP A 675 7.37 10.50 -23.26
N SER A 676 6.63 9.42 -23.03
CA SER A 676 7.15 8.24 -22.35
C SER A 676 8.09 7.42 -23.25
N GLU A 677 9.15 6.87 -22.65
CA GLU A 677 10.01 5.88 -23.30
C GLU A 677 9.20 4.66 -23.79
N TYR A 678 8.19 4.26 -23.01
CA TYR A 678 7.27 3.18 -23.35
C TYR A 678 6.57 3.39 -24.69
N LEU A 679 5.90 4.54 -24.87
CA LEU A 679 5.19 4.82 -26.11
C LEU A 679 6.15 4.95 -27.29
N ARG A 680 7.28 5.67 -27.11
CA ARG A 680 8.30 5.84 -28.15
C ARG A 680 8.80 4.50 -28.69
N ASN A 681 9.22 3.58 -27.82
CA ASN A 681 9.77 2.28 -28.25
C ASN A 681 8.75 1.42 -29.01
N TRP A 682 7.48 1.37 -28.57
CA TRP A 682 6.45 0.59 -29.27
C TRP A 682 6.03 1.21 -30.61
N VAL A 683 5.90 2.53 -30.67
CA VAL A 683 5.60 3.25 -31.92
C VAL A 683 6.74 3.06 -32.92
N GLU A 684 7.99 3.29 -32.50
CA GLU A 684 9.16 3.12 -33.36
C GLU A 684 9.34 1.69 -33.89
N LEU A 685 8.98 0.68 -33.10
CA LEU A 685 9.01 -0.70 -33.54
C LEU A 685 7.96 -0.93 -34.64
N LEU A 686 6.71 -0.54 -34.39
CA LEU A 686 5.58 -0.79 -35.31
C LEU A 686 5.64 0.07 -36.57
N SER A 687 6.28 1.24 -36.52
CA SER A 687 6.50 2.10 -37.70
C SER A 687 7.81 1.80 -38.45
N SER A 688 8.57 0.77 -38.05
CA SER A 688 9.89 0.47 -38.63
C SER A 688 9.83 -0.02 -40.07
N GLU A 689 10.54 0.65 -40.98
CA GLU A 689 10.71 0.20 -42.37
C GLU A 689 11.40 -1.17 -42.44
N LYS A 690 12.39 -1.41 -41.58
CA LYS A 690 13.07 -2.71 -41.50
C LYS A 690 12.11 -3.81 -41.07
N LEU A 691 11.19 -3.54 -40.14
CA LEU A 691 10.15 -4.51 -39.76
C LEU A 691 9.23 -4.81 -40.94
N ASN A 692 8.71 -3.78 -41.62
CA ASN A 692 7.86 -3.96 -42.81
C ASN A 692 8.57 -4.75 -43.92
N SER A 693 9.86 -4.49 -44.15
CA SER A 693 10.68 -5.26 -45.10
C SER A 693 10.78 -6.74 -44.73
N LEU A 694 10.96 -7.06 -43.44
CA LEU A 694 10.98 -8.44 -42.95
C LEU A 694 9.62 -9.13 -43.10
N LEU A 695 8.54 -8.45 -42.73
CA LEU A 695 7.17 -8.96 -42.88
C LEU A 695 6.86 -9.29 -44.33
N ASN A 696 7.17 -8.37 -45.25
CA ASN A 696 7.00 -8.58 -46.68
C ASN A 696 7.83 -9.77 -47.19
N LYS A 697 9.14 -9.78 -46.88
CA LYS A 697 10.08 -10.79 -47.36
C LYS A 697 9.69 -12.21 -46.97
N TYR A 698 9.18 -12.40 -45.75
CA TYR A 698 8.85 -13.74 -45.23
C TYR A 698 7.34 -14.05 -45.27
N GLY A 699 6.50 -13.10 -45.69
CA GLY A 699 5.06 -13.23 -45.83
C GLY A 699 4.32 -13.31 -44.49
N TYR A 700 4.76 -12.54 -43.49
CA TYR A 700 4.12 -12.45 -42.18
C TYR A 700 3.29 -11.17 -42.04
N LYS A 701 2.30 -11.22 -41.15
CA LYS A 701 1.53 -10.06 -40.70
C LYS A 701 1.64 -9.89 -39.20
N ILE A 702 1.41 -8.68 -38.70
CA ILE A 702 1.31 -8.37 -37.28
C ILE A 702 -0.15 -8.13 -36.91
N VAL A 703 -0.54 -8.72 -35.78
CA VAL A 703 -1.73 -8.33 -35.05
C VAL A 703 -1.25 -7.68 -33.75
N PHE A 704 -1.49 -6.37 -33.61
CA PHE A 704 -1.16 -5.61 -32.40
C PHE A 704 -2.34 -5.62 -31.45
N ALA A 705 -2.19 -6.23 -30.28
CA ALA A 705 -3.20 -6.31 -29.23
C ALA A 705 -2.82 -5.43 -28.04
N PRO A 706 -3.10 -4.11 -28.09
CA PRO A 706 -2.79 -3.20 -26.98
C PRO A 706 -3.59 -3.53 -25.72
N HIS A 707 -3.02 -3.19 -24.55
CA HIS A 707 -3.77 -3.21 -23.29
C HIS A 707 -4.95 -2.23 -23.36
N GLN A 708 -6.03 -2.48 -22.60
CA GLN A 708 -7.24 -1.64 -22.63
C GLN A 708 -6.98 -0.16 -22.35
N GLU A 709 -6.02 0.15 -21.47
CA GLU A 709 -5.61 1.54 -21.20
C GLU A 709 -4.91 2.19 -22.40
N LEU A 710 -4.20 1.39 -23.20
CA LEU A 710 -3.51 1.84 -24.41
C LEU A 710 -4.48 2.02 -25.60
N ASN A 711 -5.64 1.37 -25.59
CA ASN A 711 -6.69 1.56 -26.61
C ASN A 711 -7.14 3.02 -26.75
N LYS A 712 -7.05 3.81 -25.67
CA LYS A 712 -7.35 5.26 -25.70
C LYS A 712 -6.42 6.04 -26.64
N TYR A 713 -5.26 5.46 -26.95
CA TYR A 713 -4.21 6.02 -27.79
C TYR A 713 -4.01 5.20 -29.07
N SER A 714 -5.03 4.43 -29.49
CA SER A 714 -4.95 3.60 -30.70
C SER A 714 -4.59 4.41 -31.95
N HIS A 715 -5.00 5.68 -32.01
CA HIS A 715 -4.68 6.63 -33.08
C HIS A 715 -3.19 6.95 -33.23
N LEU A 716 -2.37 6.63 -32.21
CA LEU A 716 -0.91 6.80 -32.27
C LEU A 716 -0.20 5.61 -32.93
N PHE A 717 -0.92 4.52 -33.18
CA PHE A 717 -0.37 3.31 -33.80
C PHE A 717 -0.78 3.24 -35.27
N VAL A 718 0.16 2.81 -36.11
CA VAL A 718 -0.03 2.77 -37.56
C VAL A 718 -0.67 1.45 -37.98
N GLU A 719 -1.85 1.52 -38.58
CA GLU A 719 -2.37 0.42 -39.41
C GLU A 719 -1.80 0.52 -40.81
N ASN A 720 -1.38 -0.62 -41.36
CA ASN A 720 -0.94 -0.71 -42.75
C ASN A 720 -1.22 -2.12 -43.29
N GLN A 721 -0.83 -2.40 -44.53
CA GLN A 721 -1.08 -3.70 -45.17
C GLN A 721 -0.50 -4.92 -44.42
N TYR A 722 0.48 -4.72 -43.54
CA TYR A 722 1.11 -5.76 -42.72
C TYR A 722 0.68 -5.73 -41.25
N ILE A 723 0.16 -4.61 -40.73
CA ILE A 723 -0.12 -4.42 -39.30
C ILE A 723 -1.59 -4.06 -39.11
N SER A 724 -2.27 -4.86 -38.29
CA SER A 724 -3.67 -4.65 -37.88
C SER A 724 -3.77 -4.50 -36.36
N ILE A 725 -4.69 -3.67 -35.88
CA ILE A 725 -4.95 -3.51 -34.44
C ILE A 725 -6.11 -4.43 -34.04
N TRP A 726 -5.87 -5.29 -33.06
CA TRP A 726 -6.88 -6.16 -32.51
C TRP A 726 -7.85 -5.37 -31.64
N ASN A 727 -9.15 -5.51 -31.92
CA ASN A 727 -10.21 -4.87 -31.15
C ASN A 727 -11.05 -5.92 -30.41
N PRO A 728 -11.05 -5.92 -29.06
CA PRO A 728 -11.83 -6.86 -28.28
C PRO A 728 -13.35 -6.73 -28.46
N SER A 729 -13.83 -5.59 -28.99
CA SER A 729 -15.26 -5.32 -29.22
C SER A 729 -15.83 -6.11 -30.41
N ASN A 730 -14.98 -6.66 -31.27
CA ASN A 730 -15.39 -7.40 -32.47
C ASN A 730 -15.78 -8.86 -32.17
N ASN A 731 -15.98 -9.23 -30.90
CA ASN A 731 -16.23 -10.61 -30.43
C ASN A 731 -15.14 -11.63 -30.86
N GLU A 732 -13.92 -11.15 -31.13
CA GLU A 732 -12.78 -12.02 -31.44
C GLU A 732 -12.20 -12.64 -30.17
N SER A 733 -11.99 -13.96 -30.18
CA SER A 733 -11.37 -14.68 -29.06
C SER A 733 -9.86 -14.50 -29.06
N MET A 734 -9.31 -14.07 -27.93
CA MET A 734 -7.87 -13.96 -27.74
C MET A 734 -7.18 -15.33 -27.82
N GLN A 735 -7.84 -16.39 -27.33
CA GLN A 735 -7.31 -17.74 -27.39
C GLN A 735 -7.19 -18.25 -28.83
N GLU A 736 -8.15 -17.92 -29.69
CA GLU A 736 -8.05 -18.26 -31.11
C GLU A 736 -6.90 -17.52 -31.80
N LEU A 737 -6.68 -16.26 -31.42
CA LEU A 737 -5.53 -15.50 -31.89
C LEU A 737 -4.20 -16.14 -31.44
N PHE A 738 -4.10 -16.63 -30.20
CA PHE A 738 -2.92 -17.40 -29.75
C PHE A 738 -2.71 -18.67 -30.59
N LEU A 739 -3.79 -19.37 -30.96
CA LEU A 739 -3.72 -20.58 -31.78
C LEU A 739 -3.28 -20.30 -33.22
N LYS A 740 -3.78 -19.23 -33.84
CA LYS A 740 -3.42 -18.81 -35.19
C LYS A 740 -2.01 -18.21 -35.26
N SER A 741 -1.57 -17.49 -34.23
CA SER A 741 -0.29 -16.78 -34.24
C SER A 741 0.91 -17.72 -34.34
N SER A 742 1.92 -17.33 -35.09
CA SER A 742 3.15 -18.10 -35.24
C SER A 742 4.10 -17.92 -34.06
N CYS A 743 4.28 -16.68 -33.63
CA CYS A 743 5.08 -16.28 -32.48
C CYS A 743 4.49 -15.02 -31.85
N MET A 744 5.07 -14.55 -30.75
CA MET A 744 4.64 -13.36 -30.04
C MET A 744 5.80 -12.42 -29.72
N ILE A 745 5.57 -11.12 -29.79
CA ILE A 745 6.42 -10.08 -29.20
C ILE A 745 5.66 -9.50 -27.99
N THR A 746 6.29 -9.51 -26.82
CA THR A 746 5.73 -8.97 -25.57
C THR A 746 6.88 -8.42 -24.72
N ASP A 747 6.64 -8.09 -23.45
CA ASP A 747 7.63 -7.52 -22.52
C ASP A 747 7.69 -8.29 -21.20
N TYR A 748 6.85 -7.97 -20.22
CA TYR A 748 6.81 -8.53 -18.87
C TYR A 748 5.50 -9.28 -18.60
N SER A 749 4.85 -9.78 -19.65
CA SER A 749 3.48 -10.31 -19.59
C SER A 749 3.43 -11.81 -19.27
N SER A 750 2.46 -12.19 -18.44
CA SER A 750 2.11 -13.60 -18.19
C SER A 750 1.46 -14.28 -19.41
N VAL A 751 1.01 -13.51 -20.41
CA VAL A 751 0.45 -14.09 -21.65
C VAL A 751 1.51 -14.86 -22.47
N ALA A 752 2.79 -14.61 -22.24
CA ALA A 752 3.87 -15.43 -22.80
C ALA A 752 3.70 -16.94 -22.49
N PHE A 753 3.07 -17.27 -21.36
CA PHE A 753 2.81 -18.67 -20.99
C PHE A 753 1.77 -19.34 -21.87
N GLU A 754 0.84 -18.61 -22.49
CA GLU A 754 -0.09 -19.21 -23.46
C GLU A 754 0.65 -19.65 -24.73
N MET A 755 1.63 -18.85 -25.17
CA MET A 755 2.50 -19.18 -26.30
C MET A 755 3.44 -20.33 -25.95
N GLY A 756 4.07 -20.29 -24.77
CA GLY A 756 4.90 -21.38 -24.26
C GLY A 756 4.13 -22.69 -24.11
N PHE A 757 2.88 -22.65 -23.64
CA PHE A 757 2.02 -23.83 -23.55
C PHE A 757 1.77 -24.47 -24.93
N LEU A 758 1.60 -23.63 -25.96
CA LEU A 758 1.45 -24.01 -27.37
C LEU A 758 2.77 -24.33 -28.09
N ASN A 759 3.90 -24.34 -27.38
CA ASN A 759 5.25 -24.53 -27.92
C ASN A 759 5.63 -23.50 -29.01
N LYS A 760 5.26 -22.23 -28.80
CA LYS A 760 5.53 -21.13 -29.74
C LYS A 760 6.53 -20.15 -29.14
N CYS A 761 7.44 -19.67 -29.98
CA CYS A 761 8.49 -18.74 -29.55
C CYS A 761 7.94 -17.36 -29.14
N VAL A 762 8.54 -16.77 -28.10
CA VAL A 762 8.20 -15.44 -27.57
C VAL A 762 9.45 -14.54 -27.60
N PHE A 763 9.31 -13.33 -28.13
CA PHE A 763 10.35 -12.29 -28.08
C PHE A 763 9.99 -11.29 -26.99
N TYR A 764 10.91 -11.05 -26.05
CA TYR A 764 10.70 -10.12 -24.95
C TYR A 764 11.42 -8.80 -25.25
N TYR A 765 10.68 -7.72 -25.48
CA TYR A 765 11.21 -6.37 -25.67
C TYR A 765 11.14 -5.59 -24.35
N GLN A 766 12.28 -5.50 -23.65
CA GLN A 766 12.38 -5.09 -22.24
C GLN A 766 13.27 -3.87 -22.04
N PHE A 767 12.98 -2.77 -22.75
CA PHE A 767 13.77 -1.53 -22.71
C PHE A 767 13.75 -0.81 -21.35
N ASP A 768 12.70 -0.97 -20.54
CA ASP A 768 12.46 -0.21 -19.29
C ASP A 768 12.50 -1.06 -18.01
N GLN A 769 13.32 -2.11 -17.97
CA GLN A 769 13.29 -3.12 -16.89
C GLN A 769 13.49 -2.53 -15.48
N SER A 770 14.46 -1.63 -15.33
CA SER A 770 14.74 -0.98 -14.04
C SER A 770 13.54 -0.18 -13.54
N GLU A 771 12.92 0.61 -14.43
CA GLU A 771 11.75 1.40 -14.09
C GLU A 771 10.54 0.49 -13.78
N PHE A 772 10.33 -0.57 -14.57
CA PHE A 772 9.23 -1.53 -14.40
C PHE A 772 9.23 -2.18 -13.02
N TYR A 773 10.35 -2.75 -12.59
CA TYR A 773 10.42 -3.41 -11.28
C TYR A 773 10.50 -2.43 -10.10
N SER A 774 10.76 -1.14 -10.34
CA SER A 774 10.68 -0.11 -9.30
C SER A 774 9.26 0.42 -9.06
N LYS A 775 8.36 0.32 -10.06
CA LYS A 775 7.04 0.98 -10.05
C LYS A 775 5.83 0.06 -10.30
N HIS A 776 5.98 -1.05 -11.02
CA HIS A 776 4.84 -1.91 -11.40
C HIS A 776 4.67 -3.13 -10.51
N TYR A 777 5.68 -4.02 -10.49
CA TYR A 777 5.66 -5.30 -9.81
C TYR A 777 6.95 -5.53 -9.03
N LYS A 778 6.87 -6.33 -7.97
CA LYS A 778 8.05 -6.95 -7.37
C LYS A 778 8.47 -8.14 -8.26
N LYS A 779 9.79 -8.27 -8.52
CA LYS A 779 10.33 -9.40 -9.29
C LYS A 779 9.92 -10.72 -8.64
N GLY A 780 9.41 -11.66 -9.44
CA GLY A 780 8.97 -12.99 -8.99
C GLY A 780 10.04 -14.04 -9.19
N TYR A 781 9.62 -15.31 -9.21
CA TYR A 781 10.52 -16.45 -9.43
C TYR A 781 11.00 -16.54 -10.88
N PHE A 782 10.25 -15.99 -11.83
CA PHE A 782 10.49 -16.18 -13.26
C PHE A 782 11.52 -15.17 -13.77
N ASP A 783 12.66 -15.65 -14.25
CA ASP A 783 13.68 -14.83 -14.89
C ASP A 783 13.55 -14.92 -16.41
N PHE A 784 13.25 -13.80 -17.08
CA PHE A 784 12.99 -13.81 -18.51
C PHE A 784 14.18 -14.24 -19.38
N TYR A 785 15.42 -14.06 -18.94
CA TYR A 785 16.60 -14.49 -19.70
C TYR A 785 16.80 -16.01 -19.59
N ASN A 786 16.61 -16.54 -18.37
CA ASN A 786 16.89 -17.95 -18.06
C ASN A 786 15.68 -18.87 -18.31
N ASP A 787 14.47 -18.41 -17.99
CA ASP A 787 13.23 -19.19 -18.01
C ASP A 787 12.33 -18.83 -19.19
N GLY A 788 12.56 -17.67 -19.84
CA GLY A 788 11.75 -17.17 -20.94
C GLY A 788 11.64 -18.12 -22.14
N PHE A 789 10.49 -18.09 -22.82
CA PHE A 789 10.15 -18.95 -23.97
C PHE A 789 10.71 -18.45 -25.32
N GLY A 790 11.74 -17.61 -25.25
CA GLY A 790 12.49 -17.08 -26.37
C GLY A 790 13.44 -15.97 -25.93
N PRO A 791 14.03 -15.21 -26.87
CA PRO A 791 15.08 -14.26 -26.55
C PRO A 791 14.54 -12.97 -25.94
N VAL A 792 15.41 -12.32 -25.15
CA VAL A 792 15.19 -10.97 -24.60
C VAL A 792 16.01 -9.96 -25.40
N ALA A 793 15.44 -8.80 -25.67
CA ALA A 793 16.08 -7.66 -26.29
C ALA A 793 15.73 -6.38 -25.53
N GLU A 794 16.74 -5.59 -25.17
CA GLU A 794 16.55 -4.27 -24.58
C GLU A 794 16.51 -3.17 -25.65
N GLN A 795 17.09 -3.45 -26.83
CA GLN A 795 17.16 -2.53 -27.96
C GLN A 795 16.39 -3.06 -29.16
N LYS A 796 15.72 -2.15 -29.89
CA LYS A 796 14.96 -2.46 -31.11
C LYS A 796 15.78 -3.23 -32.15
N VAL A 797 17.05 -2.87 -32.31
CA VAL A 797 17.96 -3.49 -33.29
C VAL A 797 18.16 -4.98 -33.00
N ASP A 798 18.37 -5.33 -31.73
CA ASP A 798 18.55 -6.72 -31.30
C ASP A 798 17.26 -7.52 -31.48
N LEU A 799 16.11 -6.93 -31.12
CA LEU A 799 14.80 -7.54 -31.35
C LEU A 799 14.59 -7.87 -32.83
N LEU A 800 14.84 -6.92 -33.73
CA LEU A 800 14.66 -7.14 -35.18
C LEU A 800 15.64 -8.18 -35.74
N LYS A 801 16.87 -8.23 -35.24
CA LYS A 801 17.87 -9.25 -35.62
C LYS A 801 17.43 -10.64 -35.16
N GLN A 802 16.97 -10.78 -33.92
CA GLN A 802 16.43 -12.01 -33.38
C GLN A 802 15.18 -12.46 -34.16
N LEU A 803 14.28 -11.52 -34.46
CA LEU A 803 13.08 -11.79 -35.26
C LEU A 803 13.43 -12.24 -36.68
N GLU A 804 14.37 -11.58 -37.36
CA GLU A 804 14.83 -11.99 -38.69
C GLU A 804 15.38 -13.43 -38.69
N SER A 805 16.13 -13.82 -37.64
CA SER A 805 16.59 -15.20 -37.48
C SER A 805 15.45 -16.21 -37.34
N TYR A 806 14.37 -15.83 -36.63
CA TYR A 806 13.18 -16.68 -36.50
C TYR A 806 12.43 -16.80 -37.82
N LEU A 807 12.19 -15.68 -38.52
CA LEU A 807 11.43 -15.69 -39.77
C LEU A 807 12.12 -16.50 -40.87
N LYS A 808 13.47 -16.58 -40.85
CA LYS A 808 14.26 -17.47 -41.71
C LYS A 808 14.05 -18.96 -41.39
N SER A 809 14.12 -19.31 -40.10
CA SER A 809 14.11 -20.70 -39.64
C SER A 809 13.31 -20.88 -38.34
N PRO A 810 11.96 -20.82 -38.37
CA PRO A 810 11.14 -20.84 -37.15
C PRO A 810 11.37 -22.07 -36.28
N GLN A 811 11.47 -23.25 -36.89
CA GLN A 811 11.62 -24.53 -36.20
C GLN A 811 12.92 -24.62 -35.40
N GLN A 812 14.00 -24.03 -35.93
CA GLN A 812 15.30 -24.04 -35.26
C GLN A 812 15.26 -23.22 -33.98
N MET A 813 14.62 -22.04 -34.02
CA MET A 813 14.51 -21.20 -32.83
C MET A 813 13.53 -21.79 -31.82
N GLU A 814 12.40 -22.36 -32.27
CA GLU A 814 11.47 -23.07 -31.37
C GLU A 814 12.17 -24.23 -30.64
N LYS A 815 12.98 -25.02 -31.36
CA LYS A 815 13.77 -26.11 -30.78
C LYS A 815 14.74 -25.63 -29.69
N LYS A 816 15.34 -24.45 -29.85
CA LYS A 816 16.26 -23.86 -28.86
C LYS A 816 15.59 -23.58 -27.50
N TYR A 817 14.31 -23.24 -27.49
CA TYR A 817 13.57 -22.87 -26.27
C TYR A 817 12.57 -23.95 -25.82
N THR A 818 12.47 -25.08 -26.52
CA THR A 818 11.47 -26.12 -26.26
C THR A 818 11.59 -26.69 -24.84
N SER A 819 12.80 -26.94 -24.34
CA SER A 819 12.99 -27.47 -22.98
C SER A 819 12.46 -26.55 -21.88
N ARG A 820 12.44 -25.23 -22.11
CA ARG A 820 11.84 -24.25 -21.19
C ARG A 820 10.30 -24.30 -21.21
N MET A 821 9.72 -24.74 -22.33
CA MET A 821 8.26 -24.86 -22.53
C MET A 821 7.68 -26.15 -21.91
N ASP A 822 8.53 -27.04 -21.40
CA ASP A 822 8.15 -28.26 -20.68
C ASP A 822 7.93 -28.03 -19.16
N VAL A 823 7.89 -26.75 -18.75
CA VAL A 823 7.69 -26.34 -17.34
C VAL A 823 6.24 -26.56 -16.84
N PHE A 824 5.29 -26.76 -17.75
CA PHE A 824 3.88 -27.00 -17.41
C PHE A 824 3.70 -28.41 -16.87
N ALA A 825 3.06 -28.53 -15.70
CA ALA A 825 2.88 -29.84 -15.06
C ALA A 825 1.94 -30.76 -15.85
N TYR A 826 0.97 -30.18 -16.57
CA TYR A 826 -0.02 -30.94 -17.33
C TYR A 826 -0.32 -30.29 -18.69
N LYS A 827 -0.35 -31.11 -19.74
CA LYS A 827 -0.85 -30.78 -21.09
C LYS A 827 -1.84 -31.85 -21.59
N ASP A 828 -2.65 -32.39 -20.67
CA ASP A 828 -3.50 -33.57 -20.89
C ASP A 828 -4.99 -33.26 -21.12
N GLY A 829 -5.39 -31.99 -21.04
CA GLY A 829 -6.78 -31.57 -21.23
C GLY A 829 -7.72 -31.93 -20.08
N ARG A 830 -7.19 -32.12 -18.86
CA ARG A 830 -7.94 -32.50 -17.66
C ARG A 830 -7.82 -31.48 -16.50
N SER A 831 -7.50 -30.22 -16.79
CA SER A 831 -7.41 -29.18 -15.76
C SER A 831 -8.76 -28.93 -15.08
N CYS A 832 -9.85 -28.82 -15.84
CA CYS A 832 -11.19 -28.65 -15.27
C CYS A 832 -11.60 -29.83 -14.38
N GLU A 833 -11.27 -31.06 -14.78
CA GLU A 833 -11.57 -32.26 -14.00
C GLU A 833 -10.83 -32.26 -12.66
N ARG A 834 -9.52 -31.98 -12.65
CA ARG A 834 -8.73 -31.87 -11.41
C ARG A 834 -9.30 -30.80 -10.47
N ILE A 835 -9.71 -29.66 -11.02
CA ILE A 835 -10.31 -28.57 -10.24
C ILE A 835 -11.64 -29.01 -9.64
N TYR A 836 -12.54 -29.61 -10.43
CA TYR A 836 -13.82 -30.12 -9.94
C TYR A 836 -13.63 -31.16 -8.83
N GLN A 837 -12.74 -32.14 -9.03
CA GLN A 837 -12.44 -33.14 -8.00
C GLN A 837 -11.88 -32.51 -6.73
N ARG A 838 -11.03 -31.47 -6.83
CA ARG A 838 -10.58 -30.73 -5.66
C ARG A 838 -11.74 -30.08 -4.92
N ILE A 839 -12.70 -29.47 -5.62
CA ILE A 839 -13.88 -28.86 -4.99
C ILE A 839 -14.75 -29.92 -4.31
N MET A 840 -14.97 -31.06 -4.97
CA MET A 840 -15.80 -32.13 -4.43
C MET A 840 -15.19 -32.80 -3.20
N ASN A 841 -13.87 -33.03 -3.20
CA ASN A 841 -13.14 -33.50 -2.01
C ASN A 841 -13.11 -32.47 -0.87
N HIS A 842 -13.51 -31.24 -1.17
CA HIS A 842 -13.53 -30.11 -0.26
C HIS A 842 -14.93 -29.79 0.28
N LYS A 843 -15.98 -30.45 -0.23
CA LYS A 843 -17.33 -30.54 0.36
C LYS A 843 -17.32 -31.58 1.46
#